data_AF-A0A7Y4KJ01-F1
#
_entry.id   AF-A0A7Y4KJ01-F1
#
_cell.length_a   1.000
_cell.length_b   1.000
_cell.length_c   1.000
_cell.angle_alpha   90.00
_cell.angle_beta   90.00
_cell.angle_gamma   90.00
#
_symmetry.space_group_name_H-M   'P 1'
#
loop_
_entity.id
_entity.type
_entity.pdbx_description
1 polymer ?
#
loop_
_entity_poly.entity_id
_entity_poly.type
_entity_poly.pdbx_seq_one_letter_code
_entity_poly.pdbx_strand_id
1 'polypeptide(L)'
;MKGDFTRFTFDPGKHYDSVLMQQGRVQTDADWNEQVMIAAHRNRIEILDIIGPSGAPQDLSAGGRGAFLVYYAPDAGNTNRLFINHGRYYVDGLVVEGEGPVRYDEQPGAVLPPAAGAGAYLLYLDIWKRHVTALEDPNIREVALAGADSGTRAQLVWQVRVERIGDLTIDLSSIQPSQYGPDWQPAGTASTGALDVQDGSTPLENQLYRVEVHRQGTASTASFKWSRDNGTVVAKVMTHSPPVLATVVREGVNVQVWQFSVTVDQKGRDSFSSFLPGHMVELGNEEFVLQRRPGVFGAITSVVGDTLNLEVPGASAPLSSAGPDVNPLAGASRTVRRWDNAWNPDLAATTLLDVGPDYTQGERLMLERDITVRFATTRDNQPCTYQTGDYWLIPARSVSGLEGWTVGQRQLPAGDEHFHAPLALVKFQANGTIANPVSDLRDMRDVFPTLRSLVGGTGSIVQGTGVQHRLPKWQSTGGSVLLNSNISDDGATVTVGGSGLTVTPATTLNSTLKVGTAPGAATIARFTSSAIKSMAAQELGETVPTSQAVKDFVNWAVPPGTVMAYASETEPEGWLECDGRSLDGSGASQYRNLFLSIGKNFGSGNGSANSFNLPDLRGRFVRGWSRGTSNDPDASSRFSLSGSNVGNRVGSYQNDQYASHGHAFGMSGTANWISQSHTHWMGAPFNMWHSRQIVQPTGVDFIKYAEGKNIFDTFYLWFDRISHTDIIPTSHSHTVTATNQATNLAGGNESRPKNANLMYIIKY
;
A
#
# COMPACT_ATOMS: atom_id res chain seq x y z
N MET A 1 12.92 -6.24 12.61
CA MET A 1 12.88 -7.50 11.81
C MET A 1 14.29 -8.08 11.67
N LYS A 2 14.48 -9.40 11.85
CA LYS A 2 15.77 -10.12 11.88
C LYS A 2 15.98 -10.91 10.57
N GLY A 3 16.21 -10.20 9.47
CA GLY A 3 16.41 -10.77 8.13
C GLY A 3 17.67 -10.23 7.46
N ASP A 4 18.12 -10.91 6.39
CA ASP A 4 19.27 -10.47 5.60
C ASP A 4 18.83 -9.33 4.68
N PHE A 5 18.97 -8.11 5.20
CA PHE A 5 18.58 -6.88 4.52
C PHE A 5 19.81 -6.03 4.29
N THR A 6 19.86 -5.33 3.15
CA THR A 6 20.93 -4.38 2.89
C THR A 6 20.87 -3.22 3.88
N ARG A 7 19.71 -2.56 3.98
CA ARG A 7 19.40 -1.45 4.91
C ARG A 7 17.91 -1.10 4.84
N PHE A 8 17.44 -0.29 5.80
CA PHE A 8 16.14 0.37 5.75
C PHE A 8 16.36 1.88 5.59
N THR A 9 15.78 2.48 4.56
CA THR A 9 16.02 3.88 4.18
C THR A 9 14.82 4.80 4.35
N PHE A 10 13.62 4.22 4.57
CA PHE A 10 12.40 5.00 4.79
C PHE A 10 12.57 5.92 6.00
N ASP A 11 12.34 7.20 5.75
CA ASP A 11 12.35 8.26 6.75
C ASP A 11 11.14 9.16 6.51
N PRO A 12 10.14 9.14 7.42
CA PRO A 12 8.94 9.95 7.24
C PRO A 12 9.24 11.45 7.19
N GLY A 13 10.36 11.92 7.77
CA GLY A 13 10.77 13.33 7.75
C GLY A 13 11.30 13.83 6.40
N LYS A 14 11.58 12.93 5.44
CA LYS A 14 12.00 13.31 4.08
C LYS A 14 10.84 13.57 3.12
N HIS A 15 9.62 13.17 3.50
CA HIS A 15 8.38 13.41 2.74
C HIS A 15 8.44 12.82 1.32
N TYR A 16 9.10 11.67 1.12
CA TYR A 16 9.10 10.97 -0.16
C TYR A 16 7.77 10.27 -0.41
N ASP A 17 7.24 10.43 -1.63
CA ASP A 17 5.94 9.90 -2.04
C ASP A 17 6.05 8.51 -2.72
N SER A 18 7.19 8.25 -3.37
CA SER A 18 7.47 7.00 -4.09
C SER A 18 8.96 6.82 -4.38
N VAL A 19 9.33 5.58 -4.71
CA VAL A 19 10.65 5.15 -5.22
C VAL A 19 10.55 5.01 -6.73
N LEU A 20 11.44 5.70 -7.45
CA LEU A 20 11.45 5.71 -8.92
C LEU A 20 12.59 4.85 -9.47
N MET A 21 12.24 3.74 -10.11
CA MET A 21 13.21 2.86 -10.77
C MET A 21 13.80 3.53 -12.02
N GLN A 22 15.12 3.52 -12.15
CA GLN A 22 15.81 4.10 -13.30
C GLN A 22 16.24 3.02 -14.29
N GLN A 23 16.11 3.33 -15.59
CA GLN A 23 16.55 2.43 -16.66
C GLN A 23 18.06 2.15 -16.56
N GLY A 24 18.43 0.86 -16.60
CA GLY A 24 19.83 0.42 -16.57
C GLY A 24 20.51 0.50 -15.19
N ARG A 25 19.76 0.76 -14.12
CA ARG A 25 20.28 0.72 -12.73
C ARG A 25 19.94 -0.61 -12.06
N VAL A 26 20.79 -1.00 -11.10
CA VAL A 26 20.60 -2.18 -10.26
C VAL A 26 19.44 -1.93 -9.30
N GLN A 27 18.55 -2.90 -9.16
CA GLN A 27 17.49 -2.86 -8.16
C GLN A 27 18.00 -3.47 -6.86
N THR A 28 17.69 -2.83 -5.73
CA THR A 28 18.06 -3.35 -4.40
C THR A 28 16.82 -3.68 -3.59
N ASP A 29 16.97 -4.56 -2.60
CA ASP A 29 15.93 -4.87 -1.61
C ASP A 29 15.52 -3.61 -0.83
N ALA A 30 16.49 -2.72 -0.55
CA ALA A 30 16.24 -1.46 0.17
C ALA A 30 15.23 -0.58 -0.57
N ASP A 31 15.33 -0.46 -1.90
CA ASP A 31 14.41 0.34 -2.72
C ASP A 31 12.98 -0.21 -2.66
N TRP A 32 12.83 -1.54 -2.73
CA TRP A 32 11.52 -2.20 -2.63
C TRP A 32 10.92 -2.04 -1.23
N ASN A 33 11.74 -2.27 -0.20
CA ASN A 33 11.34 -2.13 1.18
C ASN A 33 10.93 -0.68 1.50
N GLU A 34 11.66 0.31 1.00
CA GLU A 34 11.32 1.73 1.12
C GLU A 34 9.98 2.05 0.46
N GLN A 35 9.74 1.59 -0.78
CA GLN A 35 8.47 1.80 -1.46
C GLN A 35 7.28 1.21 -0.67
N VAL A 36 7.45 0.01 -0.11
CA VAL A 36 6.40 -0.64 0.71
C VAL A 36 6.17 0.13 2.00
N MET A 37 7.23 0.60 2.66
CA MET A 37 7.12 1.39 3.90
C MET A 37 6.47 2.76 3.65
N ILE A 38 6.78 3.43 2.54
CA ILE A 38 6.12 4.69 2.13
C ILE A 38 4.62 4.46 1.94
N ALA A 39 4.23 3.44 1.17
CA ALA A 39 2.81 3.13 0.95
C ALA A 39 2.10 2.74 2.25
N ALA A 40 2.73 1.93 3.10
CA ALA A 40 2.18 1.55 4.39
C ALA A 40 2.02 2.74 5.34
N HIS A 41 2.98 3.67 5.36
CA HIS A 41 2.90 4.90 6.15
C HIS A 41 1.75 5.79 5.67
N ARG A 42 1.61 6.00 4.36
CA ARG A 42 0.49 6.77 3.78
C ARG A 42 -0.86 6.17 4.16
N ASN A 43 -1.03 4.86 3.96
CA ASN A 43 -2.26 4.16 4.34
C ASN A 43 -2.55 4.30 5.84
N ARG A 44 -1.53 4.18 6.70
CA ARG A 44 -1.67 4.35 8.17
C ARG A 44 -2.15 5.75 8.50
N ILE A 45 -1.55 6.80 7.94
CA ILE A 45 -1.94 8.20 8.18
C ILE A 45 -3.35 8.48 7.64
N GLU A 46 -3.68 8.02 6.43
CA GLU A 46 -5.03 8.19 5.86
C GLU A 46 -6.10 7.54 6.73
N ILE A 47 -5.86 6.33 7.25
CA ILE A 47 -6.79 5.66 8.16
C ILE A 47 -6.89 6.41 9.49
N LEU A 48 -5.76 6.88 10.02
CA LEU A 48 -5.72 7.65 11.27
C LEU A 48 -6.49 8.98 11.15
N ASP A 49 -6.40 9.66 10.01
CA ASP A 49 -7.14 10.90 9.76
C ASP A 49 -8.66 10.67 9.62
N ILE A 50 -9.08 9.48 9.15
CA ILE A 50 -10.49 9.12 8.94
C ILE A 50 -11.15 8.56 10.21
N ILE A 51 -10.48 7.65 10.91
CA ILE A 51 -11.01 6.91 12.07
C ILE A 51 -10.63 7.57 13.40
N GLY A 52 -9.48 8.25 13.42
CA GLY A 52 -8.85 8.73 14.64
C GLY A 52 -7.83 7.73 15.21
N PRO A 53 -7.32 8.00 16.42
CA PRO A 53 -6.31 7.17 17.09
C PRO A 53 -6.72 5.72 17.29
N SER A 54 -8.00 5.45 17.51
CA SER A 54 -8.50 4.09 17.62
C SER A 54 -10.00 4.03 17.33
N GLY A 55 -10.50 2.86 16.93
CA GLY A 55 -11.94 2.63 16.92
C GLY A 55 -12.39 1.30 16.31
N ALA A 56 -13.58 0.86 16.71
CA ALA A 56 -14.29 -0.28 16.11
C ALA A 56 -15.41 0.21 15.20
N PRO A 57 -15.66 -0.46 14.06
CA PRO A 57 -16.91 -0.30 13.34
C PRO A 57 -18.10 -0.61 14.25
N GLN A 58 -19.09 0.28 14.24
CA GLN A 58 -20.34 0.04 14.94
C GLN A 58 -21.05 -1.18 14.34
N ASP A 59 -21.40 -2.14 15.18
CA ASP A 59 -22.19 -3.31 14.78
C ASP A 59 -23.64 -2.88 14.50
N LEU A 60 -24.13 -3.20 13.30
CA LEU A 60 -25.48 -2.89 12.84
C LEU A 60 -26.45 -4.07 12.99
N SER A 61 -25.98 -5.22 13.50
CA SER A 61 -26.80 -6.41 13.67
C SER A 61 -27.63 -6.36 14.95
N ALA A 62 -28.90 -6.77 14.86
CA ALA A 62 -29.81 -6.80 16.00
C ALA A 62 -29.38 -7.88 17.01
N GLY A 63 -28.75 -7.45 18.11
CA GLY A 63 -28.23 -8.30 19.19
C GLY A 63 -26.71 -8.49 19.20
N GLY A 64 -25.98 -7.87 18.26
CA GLY A 64 -24.57 -8.16 17.99
C GLY A 64 -23.58 -7.51 18.97
N ARG A 65 -22.65 -8.33 19.47
CA ARG A 65 -21.48 -7.85 20.20
C ARG A 65 -20.57 -7.14 19.19
N GLY A 66 -20.18 -5.91 19.46
CA GLY A 66 -19.29 -5.16 18.56
C GLY A 66 -17.89 -5.77 18.45
N ALA A 67 -17.12 -5.34 17.45
CA ALA A 67 -15.77 -5.83 17.22
C ALA A 67 -14.82 -5.58 18.40
N PHE A 68 -14.13 -6.60 18.89
CA PHE A 68 -13.27 -6.51 20.08
C PHE A 68 -14.00 -6.07 21.37
N LEU A 69 -15.34 -6.16 21.42
CA LEU A 69 -16.07 -5.96 22.66
C LEU A 69 -15.57 -6.98 23.69
N VAL A 70 -15.10 -6.49 24.83
CA VAL A 70 -14.87 -7.33 26.00
C VAL A 70 -16.22 -7.59 26.64
N TYR A 71 -16.57 -8.85 26.78
CA TYR A 71 -17.83 -9.25 27.38
C TYR A 71 -17.64 -10.44 28.29
N TYR A 72 -18.69 -10.68 29.06
CA TYR A 72 -18.77 -11.77 30.01
C TYR A 72 -19.68 -12.88 29.48
N ALA A 73 -19.27 -14.15 29.61
CA ALA A 73 -20.12 -15.31 29.30
C ALA A 73 -19.83 -16.53 30.19
N PRO A 74 -20.83 -17.41 30.43
CA PRO A 74 -20.63 -18.67 31.13
C PRO A 74 -19.84 -19.68 30.28
N ASP A 75 -18.97 -20.46 30.93
CA ASP A 75 -18.17 -21.53 30.32
C ASP A 75 -18.38 -22.86 31.08
N ALA A 76 -18.23 -23.99 30.41
CA ALA A 76 -18.55 -25.32 30.95
C ALA A 76 -17.63 -25.65 32.14
N GLY A 77 -18.19 -25.58 33.36
CA GLY A 77 -17.48 -25.96 34.59
C GLY A 77 -16.78 -24.82 35.33
N ASN A 78 -16.87 -23.57 34.87
CA ASN A 78 -16.33 -22.43 35.61
C ASN A 78 -17.27 -21.21 35.51
N THR A 79 -17.67 -20.69 36.66
CA THR A 79 -18.46 -19.46 36.70
C THR A 79 -17.55 -18.29 36.32
N ASN A 80 -18.00 -17.48 35.37
CA ASN A 80 -17.56 -16.10 35.19
C ASN A 80 -16.25 -15.80 34.43
N ARG A 81 -16.20 -16.04 33.10
CA ARG A 81 -15.02 -15.76 32.26
C ARG A 81 -15.20 -14.58 31.30
N LEU A 82 -14.08 -13.91 31.00
CA LEU A 82 -13.99 -12.82 30.04
C LEU A 82 -13.70 -13.36 28.63
N PHE A 83 -14.37 -12.76 27.66
CA PHE A 83 -14.21 -13.03 26.25
C PHE A 83 -13.98 -11.74 25.48
N ILE A 84 -13.24 -11.83 24.39
CA ILE A 84 -12.98 -10.77 23.44
C ILE A 84 -13.70 -11.16 22.15
N ASN A 85 -14.62 -10.31 21.69
CA ASN A 85 -15.39 -10.62 20.51
C ASN A 85 -14.58 -10.45 19.21
N HIS A 86 -14.91 -11.24 18.20
CA HIS A 86 -14.37 -11.14 16.84
C HIS A 86 -14.70 -9.82 16.14
N GLY A 87 -14.03 -9.54 15.02
CA GLY A 87 -14.29 -8.37 14.18
C GLY A 87 -13.03 -7.57 13.88
N ARG A 88 -13.21 -6.34 13.39
CA ARG A 88 -12.11 -5.41 13.07
C ARG A 88 -11.98 -4.30 14.09
N TYR A 89 -10.77 -3.99 14.51
CA TYR A 89 -10.48 -2.82 15.33
C TYR A 89 -9.31 -2.05 14.72
N TYR A 90 -9.37 -0.72 14.75
CA TYR A 90 -8.32 0.14 14.22
C TYR A 90 -7.58 0.74 15.41
N VAL A 91 -6.25 0.69 15.40
CA VAL A 91 -5.39 1.34 16.40
C VAL A 91 -4.24 1.98 15.64
N ASP A 92 -4.10 3.28 15.80
CA ASP A 92 -3.07 4.10 15.17
C ASP A 92 -2.94 3.85 13.65
N GLY A 93 -4.09 3.79 12.96
CA GLY A 93 -4.15 3.53 11.52
C GLY A 93 -3.90 2.08 11.10
N LEU A 94 -3.57 1.18 12.02
CA LEU A 94 -3.42 -0.25 11.77
C LEU A 94 -4.74 -0.99 12.03
N VAL A 95 -5.09 -1.91 11.14
CA VAL A 95 -6.30 -2.76 11.29
C VAL A 95 -5.93 -4.10 11.89
N VAL A 96 -6.57 -4.47 12.99
CA VAL A 96 -6.53 -5.82 13.57
C VAL A 96 -7.82 -6.56 13.28
N GLU A 97 -7.70 -7.87 13.06
CA GLU A 97 -8.83 -8.75 12.82
C GLU A 97 -8.83 -9.87 13.86
N GLY A 98 -9.97 -10.08 14.51
CA GLY A 98 -10.25 -11.26 15.33
C GLY A 98 -11.21 -12.17 14.58
N GLU A 99 -10.84 -13.44 14.41
CA GLU A 99 -11.60 -14.42 13.59
C GLU A 99 -12.80 -15.02 14.33
N GLY A 100 -12.74 -15.10 15.65
CA GLY A 100 -13.79 -15.69 16.49
C GLY A 100 -13.74 -15.11 17.91
N PRO A 101 -14.83 -15.21 18.69
CA PRO A 101 -14.78 -14.85 20.09
C PRO A 101 -13.75 -15.74 20.80
N VAL A 102 -12.79 -15.13 21.48
CA VAL A 102 -11.72 -15.83 22.20
C VAL A 102 -11.84 -15.59 23.69
N ARG A 103 -11.62 -16.61 24.51
CA ARG A 103 -11.52 -16.44 25.96
C ARG A 103 -10.23 -15.67 26.26
N TYR A 104 -10.25 -14.77 27.23
CA TYR A 104 -9.08 -13.92 27.51
C TYR A 104 -7.80 -14.72 27.85
N ASP A 105 -7.88 -15.92 28.44
CA ASP A 105 -6.75 -16.85 28.67
C ASP A 105 -6.29 -17.62 27.45
N GLU A 106 -7.11 -17.68 26.42
CA GLU A 106 -6.86 -18.52 25.25
C GLU A 106 -6.24 -17.74 24.11
N GLN A 107 -6.10 -16.42 24.25
CA GLN A 107 -5.34 -15.62 23.29
C GLN A 107 -3.85 -16.04 23.31
N PRO A 108 -3.16 -16.01 22.18
CA PRO A 108 -1.72 -16.27 22.13
C PRO A 108 -0.96 -15.31 23.06
N GLY A 109 -0.02 -15.81 23.86
CA GLY A 109 0.70 -14.98 24.82
C GLY A 109 -0.10 -14.54 26.05
N ALA A 110 -1.30 -15.12 26.28
CA ALA A 110 -2.16 -14.77 27.41
C ALA A 110 -1.51 -15.04 28.76
N VAL A 111 -1.62 -14.07 29.66
CA VAL A 111 -1.48 -14.30 31.09
C VAL A 111 -2.80 -13.87 31.75
N LEU A 112 -3.63 -14.86 32.11
CA LEU A 112 -4.89 -14.66 32.82
C LEU A 112 -4.64 -14.47 34.33
N PRO A 113 -5.46 -13.65 35.01
CA PRO A 113 -5.16 -12.25 35.35
C PRO A 113 -3.74 -12.07 35.95
N PRO A 114 -3.25 -10.83 36.17
CA PRO A 114 -1.97 -10.68 36.84
C PRO A 114 -2.11 -11.30 38.23
N ALA A 115 -1.01 -11.85 38.73
CA ALA A 115 -0.84 -12.19 40.14
C ALA A 115 -0.97 -10.97 41.09
N ALA A 116 -1.68 -9.90 40.69
CA ALA A 116 -1.77 -8.59 41.33
C ALA A 116 -3.00 -8.41 42.24
N GLY A 117 -3.80 -9.47 42.43
CA GLY A 117 -4.89 -9.48 43.42
C GLY A 117 -6.11 -8.62 43.05
N ALA A 118 -7.00 -8.43 44.03
CA ALA A 118 -8.25 -7.71 43.84
C ALA A 118 -8.03 -6.24 43.48
N GLY A 119 -8.79 -5.72 42.50
CA GLY A 119 -8.65 -4.33 42.04
C GLY A 119 -9.43 -4.02 40.77
N ALA A 120 -9.32 -2.77 40.34
CA ALA A 120 -9.83 -2.30 39.06
C ALA A 120 -8.69 -2.22 38.03
N TYR A 121 -9.00 -2.64 36.81
CA TYR A 121 -8.04 -2.79 35.72
C TYR A 121 -8.58 -2.18 34.44
N LEU A 122 -7.69 -1.57 33.66
CA LEU A 122 -7.89 -1.27 32.25
C LEU A 122 -7.51 -2.50 31.45
N LEU A 123 -8.43 -2.97 30.60
CA LEU A 123 -8.12 -3.86 29.49
C LEU A 123 -7.85 -3.00 28.26
N TYR A 124 -6.69 -3.18 27.67
CA TYR A 124 -6.28 -2.46 26.47
C TYR A 124 -5.80 -3.44 25.42
N LEU A 125 -6.06 -3.09 24.17
CA LEU A 125 -5.53 -3.78 23.01
C LEU A 125 -4.09 -3.29 22.82
N ASP A 126 -3.14 -4.22 22.86
CA ASP A 126 -1.73 -4.03 22.54
C ASP A 126 -1.47 -4.63 21.16
N ILE A 127 -1.04 -3.82 20.20
CA ILE A 127 -0.81 -4.24 18.82
C ILE A 127 0.61 -3.93 18.38
N TRP A 128 1.22 -4.83 17.62
CA TRP A 128 2.56 -4.62 17.10
C TRP A 128 2.85 -5.51 15.90
N LYS A 129 3.92 -5.20 15.16
CA LYS A 129 4.37 -6.05 14.06
C LYS A 129 5.47 -6.97 14.56
N ARG A 130 5.22 -8.29 14.55
CA ARG A 130 6.28 -9.27 14.73
C ARG A 130 6.89 -9.70 13.40
N HIS A 131 8.15 -10.09 13.45
CA HIS A 131 8.86 -10.69 12.32
C HIS A 131 8.56 -12.18 12.24
N VAL A 132 8.20 -12.67 11.05
CA VAL A 132 7.86 -14.07 10.78
C VAL A 132 8.78 -14.58 9.67
N THR A 133 9.44 -15.71 9.93
CA THR A 133 10.34 -16.38 8.99
C THR A 133 9.75 -17.71 8.55
N ALA A 134 10.46 -18.38 7.63
CA ALA A 134 10.13 -19.74 7.23
C ALA A 134 10.21 -20.78 8.38
N LEU A 135 10.77 -20.44 9.54
CA LEU A 135 10.77 -21.29 10.73
C LEU A 135 9.41 -21.33 11.42
N GLU A 136 8.72 -20.18 11.45
CA GLU A 136 7.37 -20.04 12.02
C GLU A 136 6.29 -20.42 10.99
N ASP A 137 6.43 -20.01 9.73
CA ASP A 137 5.51 -20.36 8.64
C ASP A 137 6.25 -21.03 7.47
N PRO A 138 6.24 -22.38 7.41
CA PRO A 138 6.92 -23.13 6.34
C PRO A 138 6.45 -22.79 4.92
N ASN A 139 5.24 -22.22 4.75
CA ASN A 139 4.70 -21.88 3.43
C ASN A 139 5.40 -20.66 2.79
N ILE A 140 6.24 -19.94 3.55
CA ILE A 140 7.07 -18.86 3.02
C ILE A 140 8.16 -19.40 2.06
N ARG A 141 8.54 -20.68 2.19
CA ARG A 141 9.57 -21.31 1.35
C ARG A 141 9.04 -21.60 -0.06
N GLU A 142 9.85 -21.28 -1.07
CA GLU A 142 9.50 -21.56 -2.46
C GLU A 142 9.77 -23.04 -2.81
N VAL A 143 8.69 -23.80 -3.00
CA VAL A 143 8.73 -25.24 -3.27
C VAL A 143 9.48 -25.54 -4.57
N ALA A 144 9.32 -24.70 -5.60
CA ALA A 144 10.00 -24.87 -6.89
C ALA A 144 11.51 -24.63 -6.83
N LEU A 145 11.99 -23.93 -5.80
CA LEU A 145 13.40 -23.60 -5.58
C LEU A 145 14.00 -24.44 -4.44
N ALA A 146 13.61 -25.71 -4.35
CA ALA A 146 14.08 -26.65 -3.33
C ALA A 146 13.86 -26.16 -1.89
N GLY A 147 12.79 -25.41 -1.64
CA GLY A 147 12.47 -24.86 -0.32
C GLY A 147 13.33 -23.66 0.06
N ALA A 148 13.86 -22.92 -0.93
CA ALA A 148 14.59 -21.68 -0.69
C ALA A 148 13.70 -20.67 0.04
N ASP A 149 14.28 -20.00 1.03
CA ASP A 149 13.67 -18.85 1.67
C ASP A 149 13.79 -17.65 0.72
N SER A 150 12.65 -17.11 0.29
CA SER A 150 12.57 -15.97 -0.62
C SER A 150 12.46 -14.63 0.11
N GLY A 151 12.23 -14.66 1.42
CA GLY A 151 12.06 -13.47 2.24
C GLY A 151 11.06 -13.68 3.36
N THR A 152 11.04 -12.76 4.31
CA THR A 152 10.26 -12.90 5.54
C THR A 152 8.95 -12.11 5.50
N ARG A 153 8.12 -12.20 6.54
CA ARG A 153 6.89 -11.41 6.68
C ARG A 153 6.91 -10.57 7.96
N ALA A 154 6.19 -9.45 7.93
CA ALA A 154 5.78 -8.75 9.14
C ALA A 154 4.33 -9.11 9.40
N GLN A 155 4.05 -9.74 10.54
CA GLN A 155 2.70 -10.10 10.96
C GLN A 155 2.24 -9.12 12.03
N LEU A 156 1.08 -8.49 11.83
CA LEU A 156 0.44 -7.73 12.89
C LEU A 156 -0.11 -8.69 13.93
N VAL A 157 0.31 -8.52 15.17
CA VAL A 157 -0.13 -9.27 16.34
C VAL A 157 -0.94 -8.35 17.20
N TRP A 158 -1.95 -8.90 17.86
CA TRP A 158 -2.71 -8.20 18.86
C TRP A 158 -2.88 -9.07 20.10
N GLN A 159 -2.90 -8.43 21.25
CA GLN A 159 -3.23 -9.02 22.54
C GLN A 159 -4.08 -8.04 23.34
N VAL A 160 -4.99 -8.56 24.15
CA VAL A 160 -5.62 -7.78 25.19
C VAL A 160 -4.82 -7.97 26.47
N ARG A 161 -4.24 -6.89 26.94
CA ARG A 161 -3.45 -6.81 28.16
C ARG A 161 -4.20 -6.03 29.24
N VAL A 162 -3.66 -6.06 30.44
CA VAL A 162 -4.27 -5.49 31.64
C VAL A 162 -3.31 -4.58 32.39
N GLU A 163 -3.82 -3.45 32.87
CA GLU A 163 -3.10 -2.53 33.74
C GLU A 163 -3.95 -2.18 34.95
N ARG A 164 -3.37 -2.25 36.14
CA ARG A 164 -4.09 -1.91 37.38
C ARG A 164 -4.25 -0.39 37.47
N ILE A 165 -5.49 0.06 37.61
CA ILE A 165 -5.83 1.50 37.66
C ILE A 165 -6.35 1.93 39.04
N GLY A 166 -6.63 1.00 39.94
CA GLY A 166 -7.08 1.31 41.29
C GLY A 166 -7.60 0.10 42.05
N ASP A 167 -8.18 0.37 43.22
CA ASP A 167 -8.81 -0.65 44.07
C ASP A 167 -10.27 -0.88 43.64
N LEU A 168 -10.93 -1.89 44.21
CA LEU A 168 -12.33 -2.25 43.92
C LEU A 168 -13.34 -1.11 44.18
N THR A 169 -12.98 -0.11 44.97
CA THR A 169 -13.82 1.03 45.35
C THR A 169 -13.93 2.09 44.25
N ILE A 170 -13.07 2.08 43.24
CA ILE A 170 -13.09 3.09 42.18
C ILE A 170 -14.41 3.08 41.42
N ASP A 171 -14.92 4.25 41.08
CA ASP A 171 -16.09 4.39 40.21
C ASP A 171 -15.65 4.33 38.74
N LEU A 172 -15.92 3.19 38.08
CA LEU A 172 -15.56 3.01 36.67
C LEU A 172 -16.23 4.03 35.76
N SER A 173 -17.36 4.64 36.15
CA SER A 173 -18.07 5.63 35.33
C SER A 173 -17.34 6.99 35.26
N SER A 174 -16.45 7.27 36.21
CA SER A 174 -15.66 8.50 36.28
C SER A 174 -14.51 8.56 35.27
N ILE A 175 -14.03 7.40 34.81
CA ILE A 175 -12.87 7.26 33.93
C ILE A 175 -13.33 7.37 32.47
N GLN A 176 -12.81 8.31 31.70
CA GLN A 176 -13.23 8.50 30.30
C GLN A 176 -12.21 7.92 29.32
N PRO A 177 -12.62 7.42 28.13
CA PRO A 177 -11.69 6.95 27.09
C PRO A 177 -10.62 7.98 26.73
N SER A 178 -10.95 9.27 26.77
CA SER A 178 -10.01 10.37 26.52
C SER A 178 -8.82 10.45 27.50
N GLN A 179 -8.86 9.76 28.64
CA GLN A 179 -7.72 9.62 29.56
C GLN A 179 -6.65 8.68 29.01
N TYR A 180 -7.01 7.83 28.02
CA TYR A 180 -6.18 6.86 27.34
C TYR A 180 -6.09 7.21 25.84
N GLY A 181 -5.76 8.48 25.56
CA GLY A 181 -5.66 9.03 24.21
C GLY A 181 -4.46 8.48 23.40
N PRO A 182 -4.19 9.04 22.21
CA PRO A 182 -3.18 8.54 21.26
C PRO A 182 -1.77 8.39 21.86
N ASP A 183 -1.38 9.29 22.77
CA ASP A 183 -0.04 9.29 23.37
C ASP A 183 0.04 8.42 24.64
N TRP A 184 -1.08 7.79 25.04
CA TRP A 184 -1.09 6.94 26.21
C TRP A 184 -0.32 5.65 25.95
N GLN A 185 0.54 5.28 26.90
CA GLN A 185 1.23 4.01 26.93
C GLN A 185 1.08 3.39 28.32
N PRO A 186 1.04 2.06 28.42
CA PRO A 186 1.02 1.38 29.71
C PRO A 186 2.20 1.78 30.59
N ALA A 187 2.00 1.83 31.90
CA ALA A 187 3.07 2.19 32.82
C ALA A 187 4.29 1.26 32.67
N GLY A 188 5.47 1.85 32.50
CA GLY A 188 6.74 1.11 32.44
C GLY A 188 7.08 0.49 31.08
N THR A 189 6.30 0.73 30.02
CA THR A 189 6.58 0.21 28.66
C THR A 189 7.26 1.20 27.73
N ALA A 190 7.41 2.46 28.14
CA ALA A 190 8.05 3.49 27.32
C ALA A 190 9.57 3.26 27.19
N SER A 191 10.06 3.26 25.94
CA SER A 191 11.49 3.26 25.60
C SER A 191 11.96 4.70 25.41
N THR A 192 12.82 5.19 26.30
CA THR A 192 13.40 6.54 26.21
C THR A 192 14.90 6.53 25.91
N GLY A 193 15.52 5.34 25.95
CA GLY A 193 16.91 5.09 25.62
C GLY A 193 17.24 5.39 24.16
N ALA A 194 18.48 5.78 23.93
CA ALA A 194 18.99 6.11 22.60
C ALA A 194 20.43 5.61 22.46
N LEU A 195 20.81 5.25 21.25
CA LEU A 195 22.14 4.75 20.93
C LEU A 195 22.94 5.81 20.17
N ASP A 196 24.21 5.97 20.51
CA ASP A 196 25.21 6.66 19.71
C ASP A 196 26.20 5.63 19.17
N VAL A 197 26.63 5.78 17.92
CA VAL A 197 27.49 4.82 17.24
C VAL A 197 28.65 5.56 16.60
N GLN A 198 29.83 4.95 16.66
CA GLN A 198 31.05 5.48 16.06
C GLN A 198 31.90 4.34 15.51
N ASP A 199 32.53 4.53 14.36
CA ASP A 199 33.59 3.69 13.81
C ASP A 199 34.99 4.28 14.10
N GLY A 200 36.02 3.46 13.88
CA GLY A 200 37.42 3.84 14.01
C GLY A 200 38.21 3.64 12.72
N SER A 201 39.49 3.27 12.86
CA SER A 201 40.42 3.19 11.72
C SER A 201 40.38 1.85 10.98
N THR A 202 39.83 0.80 11.60
CA THR A 202 39.72 -0.51 10.95
C THR A 202 38.73 -0.43 9.78
N PRO A 203 39.12 -0.87 8.56
CA PRO A 203 38.23 -0.86 7.41
C PRO A 203 36.93 -1.61 7.71
N LEU A 204 35.79 -1.05 7.33
CA LEU A 204 34.50 -1.71 7.52
C LEU A 204 34.22 -2.77 6.45
N GLU A 205 33.33 -3.70 6.78
CA GLU A 205 32.76 -4.66 5.84
C GLU A 205 31.33 -4.23 5.47
N ASN A 206 30.79 -4.81 4.39
CA ASN A 206 29.39 -4.58 4.02
C ASN A 206 28.50 -5.49 4.88
N GLN A 207 27.92 -4.92 5.93
CA GLN A 207 27.14 -5.64 6.94
C GLN A 207 25.93 -4.82 7.42
N LEU A 208 24.96 -5.49 8.01
CA LEU A 208 23.85 -4.86 8.74
C LEU A 208 23.92 -5.30 10.20
N TYR A 209 24.63 -4.52 11.01
CA TYR A 209 24.72 -4.80 12.44
C TYR A 209 23.39 -4.52 13.14
N ARG A 210 23.09 -5.31 14.16
CA ARG A 210 21.97 -5.11 15.09
C ARG A 210 22.49 -5.06 16.51
N VAL A 211 22.10 -4.03 17.24
CA VAL A 211 22.23 -3.97 18.71
C VAL A 211 20.82 -4.06 19.27
N GLU A 212 20.57 -4.97 20.19
CA GLU A 212 19.25 -5.24 20.77
C GLU A 212 19.33 -5.28 22.30
N VAL A 213 18.33 -4.71 22.96
CA VAL A 213 18.12 -4.84 24.40
C VAL A 213 17.60 -6.24 24.69
N HIS A 214 18.35 -6.99 25.48
CA HIS A 214 17.92 -8.30 25.95
C HIS A 214 17.02 -8.16 27.19
N ARG A 215 17.51 -7.59 28.28
CA ARG A 215 16.70 -7.30 29.47
C ARG A 215 16.42 -5.82 29.60
N GLN A 216 15.15 -5.50 29.82
CA GLN A 216 14.72 -4.13 30.13
C GLN A 216 15.38 -3.58 31.40
N GLY A 217 15.51 -2.26 31.47
CA GLY A 217 16.12 -1.58 32.62
C GLY A 217 16.50 -0.14 32.31
N THR A 218 17.25 0.48 33.21
CA THR A 218 17.97 1.72 32.90
C THR A 218 19.27 1.38 32.18
N ALA A 219 20.01 2.38 31.68
CA ALA A 219 21.34 2.15 31.09
C ALA A 219 22.30 1.36 32.00
N SER A 220 22.10 1.36 33.33
CA SER A 220 22.93 0.63 34.29
C SER A 220 22.42 -0.77 34.64
N THR A 221 21.18 -1.12 34.27
CA THR A 221 20.56 -2.42 34.62
C THR A 221 20.00 -3.18 33.42
N ALA A 222 19.90 -2.55 32.25
CA ALA A 222 19.55 -3.23 31.02
C ALA A 222 20.75 -4.05 30.52
N SER A 223 20.48 -5.17 29.87
CA SER A 223 21.51 -5.96 29.18
C SER A 223 21.31 -5.91 27.67
N PHE A 224 22.40 -6.05 26.92
CA PHE A 224 22.40 -5.83 25.47
C PHE A 224 23.08 -6.97 24.74
N LYS A 225 22.54 -7.31 23.59
CA LYS A 225 23.08 -8.30 22.66
C LYS A 225 23.29 -7.68 21.30
N TRP A 226 24.24 -8.19 20.54
CA TRP A 226 24.49 -7.67 19.22
C TRP A 226 24.83 -8.78 18.24
N SER A 227 24.59 -8.50 16.97
CA SER A 227 24.99 -9.37 15.88
C SER A 227 25.44 -8.54 14.69
N ARG A 228 26.42 -9.05 13.96
CA ARG A 228 26.93 -8.45 12.72
C ARG A 228 26.02 -8.63 11.51
N ASP A 229 25.10 -9.59 11.59
CA ASP A 229 24.24 -10.07 10.51
C ASP A 229 22.75 -9.95 10.89
N ASN A 230 22.36 -8.87 11.56
CA ASN A 230 20.99 -8.56 11.97
C ASN A 230 20.26 -9.67 12.77
N GLY A 231 21.02 -10.53 13.43
CA GLY A 231 20.54 -11.70 14.16
C GLY A 231 19.91 -12.75 13.25
N THR A 232 20.34 -12.88 11.99
CA THR A 232 19.71 -13.75 10.99
C THR A 232 19.92 -15.25 11.22
N VAL A 233 21.01 -15.63 11.88
CA VAL A 233 21.31 -17.05 12.14
C VAL A 233 20.43 -17.58 13.27
N VAL A 234 19.35 -18.24 12.88
CA VAL A 234 18.38 -18.90 13.76
C VAL A 234 18.00 -20.27 13.20
N ALA A 235 17.73 -21.21 14.10
CA ALA A 235 17.22 -22.52 13.74
C ALA A 235 16.10 -22.97 14.68
N LYS A 236 15.23 -23.85 14.16
CA LYS A 236 14.19 -24.49 14.95
C LYS A 236 14.80 -25.63 15.75
N VAL A 237 14.51 -25.67 17.05
CA VAL A 237 14.90 -26.78 17.92
C VAL A 237 13.87 -27.90 17.79
N MET A 238 14.29 -29.00 17.16
CA MET A 238 13.45 -30.16 16.86
C MET A 238 13.29 -31.06 18.08
N THR A 239 14.42 -31.37 18.73
CA THR A 239 14.48 -32.18 19.96
C THR A 239 15.61 -31.68 20.84
N HIS A 240 15.59 -32.05 22.12
CA HIS A 240 16.67 -31.76 23.04
C HIS A 240 16.81 -32.90 24.06
N SER A 241 18.01 -33.08 24.61
CA SER A 241 18.20 -33.92 25.79
C SER A 241 17.70 -33.19 27.04
N PRO A 242 17.37 -33.91 28.13
CA PRO A 242 17.05 -33.27 29.40
C PRO A 242 18.20 -32.36 29.89
N PRO A 243 17.94 -31.11 30.28
CA PRO A 243 18.93 -30.26 30.94
C PRO A 243 19.41 -30.88 32.25
N VAL A 244 20.73 -31.05 32.38
CA VAL A 244 21.36 -31.56 33.60
C VAL A 244 22.19 -30.44 34.23
N LEU A 245 21.95 -30.15 35.50
CA LEU A 245 22.75 -29.18 36.24
C LEU A 245 24.09 -29.83 36.64
N ALA A 246 25.19 -29.21 36.22
CA ALA A 246 26.54 -29.66 36.45
C ALA A 246 27.39 -28.54 37.09
N THR A 247 28.45 -28.94 37.80
CA THR A 247 29.46 -28.01 38.33
C THR A 247 30.70 -28.09 37.45
N VAL A 248 31.11 -26.95 36.89
CA VAL A 248 32.31 -26.83 36.04
C VAL A 248 33.28 -25.86 36.72
N VAL A 249 34.58 -26.17 36.67
CA VAL A 249 35.63 -25.30 37.20
C VAL A 249 36.10 -24.36 36.10
N ARG A 250 36.02 -23.04 36.32
CA ARG A 250 36.54 -22.00 35.43
C ARG A 250 37.37 -21.02 36.23
N GLU A 251 38.60 -20.76 35.76
CA GLU A 251 39.57 -19.89 36.46
C GLU A 251 39.75 -20.23 37.96
N GLY A 252 39.58 -21.50 38.32
CA GLY A 252 39.66 -21.98 39.72
C GLY A 252 38.39 -21.80 40.55
N VAL A 253 37.29 -21.31 39.97
CA VAL A 253 35.98 -21.12 40.61
C VAL A 253 34.99 -22.20 40.14
N ASN A 254 34.21 -22.75 41.07
CA ASN A 254 33.11 -23.66 40.76
C ASN A 254 31.89 -22.87 40.28
N VAL A 255 31.46 -23.12 39.05
CA VAL A 255 30.29 -22.50 38.42
C VAL A 255 29.24 -23.56 38.13
N GLN A 256 27.97 -23.27 38.46
CA GLN A 256 26.85 -24.12 38.08
C GLN A 256 26.42 -23.81 36.65
N VAL A 257 26.27 -24.84 35.82
CA VAL A 257 25.80 -24.73 34.43
C VAL A 257 24.83 -25.86 34.10
N TRP A 258 23.80 -25.57 33.32
CA TRP A 258 22.98 -26.56 32.66
C TRP A 258 23.70 -27.06 31.41
N GLN A 259 23.84 -28.38 31.28
CA GLN A 259 24.41 -29.06 30.11
C GLN A 259 23.33 -29.90 29.43
N PHE A 260 23.21 -29.74 28.12
CA PHE A 260 22.31 -30.53 27.27
C PHE A 260 22.67 -30.36 25.79
N SER A 261 22.01 -31.14 24.95
CA SER A 261 22.10 -31.04 23.49
C SER A 261 20.75 -30.64 22.91
N VAL A 262 20.79 -29.87 21.83
CA VAL A 262 19.62 -29.57 20.99
C VAL A 262 19.90 -30.06 19.58
N THR A 263 18.94 -30.75 18.96
CA THR A 263 18.99 -31.06 17.53
C THR A 263 18.18 -30.01 16.79
N VAL A 264 18.82 -29.34 15.84
CA VAL A 264 18.20 -28.28 15.03
C VAL A 264 17.78 -28.77 13.66
N ASP A 265 16.87 -28.05 13.00
CA ASP A 265 16.47 -28.35 11.62
C ASP A 265 17.58 -28.05 10.60
N GLN A 266 18.43 -27.07 10.90
CA GLN A 266 19.61 -26.72 10.10
C GLN A 266 20.69 -26.07 10.97
N LYS A 267 21.93 -26.56 10.88
CA LYS A 267 23.06 -25.92 11.58
C LYS A 267 23.55 -24.61 10.93
N GLY A 268 23.16 -24.37 9.68
CA GLY A 268 23.61 -23.25 8.84
C GLY A 268 24.16 -23.69 7.49
N ARG A 269 24.23 -22.75 6.55
CA ARG A 269 24.61 -22.98 5.14
C ARG A 269 26.13 -23.02 4.94
N ASP A 270 26.87 -22.13 5.60
CA ASP A 270 28.33 -22.00 5.51
C ASP A 270 28.96 -21.60 6.86
N SER A 271 30.29 -21.48 6.94
CA SER A 271 30.99 -21.16 8.19
C SER A 271 30.63 -19.79 8.79
N PHE A 272 30.16 -18.84 7.98
CA PHE A 272 29.77 -17.51 8.44
C PHE A 272 28.32 -17.48 8.94
N SER A 273 27.46 -18.30 8.33
CA SER A 273 26.03 -18.41 8.63
C SER A 273 25.68 -19.67 9.47
N SER A 274 26.64 -20.25 10.19
CA SER A 274 26.44 -21.47 10.98
C SER A 274 26.66 -21.29 12.49
N PHE A 275 26.06 -22.20 13.23
CA PHE A 275 26.38 -22.44 14.63
C PHE A 275 27.75 -23.12 14.74
N LEU A 276 28.68 -22.50 15.48
CA LEU A 276 30.03 -23.00 15.73
C LEU A 276 30.32 -23.03 17.23
N PRO A 277 31.27 -23.87 17.68
CA PRO A 277 31.75 -23.85 19.06
C PRO A 277 32.24 -22.44 19.45
N GLY A 278 31.89 -22.01 20.67
CA GLY A 278 32.21 -20.69 21.19
C GLY A 278 31.16 -19.61 20.90
N HIS A 279 30.24 -19.82 19.96
CA HIS A 279 29.17 -18.86 19.71
C HIS A 279 28.19 -18.80 20.88
N MET A 280 27.78 -17.58 21.23
CA MET A 280 26.64 -17.35 22.13
C MET A 280 25.34 -17.58 21.37
N VAL A 281 24.38 -18.22 22.03
CA VAL A 281 23.04 -18.47 21.51
C VAL A 281 21.97 -18.07 22.50
N GLU A 282 20.85 -17.58 22.00
CA GLU A 282 19.62 -17.33 22.77
C GLU A 282 18.60 -18.41 22.44
N LEU A 283 18.17 -19.13 23.47
CA LEU A 283 17.06 -20.06 23.43
C LEU A 283 15.76 -19.28 23.68
N GLY A 284 14.78 -19.50 22.82
CA GLY A 284 13.49 -18.86 22.95
C GLY A 284 12.39 -19.67 22.31
N ASN A 285 11.17 -19.19 22.45
CA ASN A 285 10.03 -19.72 21.74
C ASN A 285 9.05 -18.59 21.40
N GLU A 286 7.98 -18.94 20.71
CA GLU A 286 6.95 -17.99 20.30
C GLU A 286 6.31 -17.26 21.49
N GLU A 287 6.06 -17.96 22.60
CA GLU A 287 5.45 -17.37 23.79
C GLU A 287 6.33 -16.30 24.43
N PHE A 288 7.65 -16.49 24.43
CA PHE A 288 8.60 -15.48 24.88
C PHE A 288 8.55 -14.23 24.01
N VAL A 289 8.47 -14.39 22.69
CA VAL A 289 8.34 -13.26 21.75
C VAL A 289 7.02 -12.51 22.00
N LEU A 290 5.91 -13.24 22.12
CA LEU A 290 4.58 -12.67 22.36
C LEU A 290 4.47 -11.95 23.71
N GLN A 291 5.14 -12.45 24.75
CA GLN A 291 5.18 -11.84 26.08
C GLN A 291 6.28 -10.79 26.25
N ARG A 292 7.08 -10.49 25.20
CA ARG A 292 8.28 -9.63 25.27
C ARG A 292 9.26 -10.07 26.36
N ARG A 293 9.36 -11.38 26.57
CA ARG A 293 10.30 -11.98 27.51
C ARG A 293 11.66 -12.20 26.84
N PRO A 294 12.76 -11.85 27.52
CA PRO A 294 14.10 -12.22 27.07
C PRO A 294 14.22 -13.74 26.98
N GLY A 295 14.92 -14.24 25.95
CA GLY A 295 15.30 -15.65 25.89
C GLY A 295 16.32 -16.04 26.98
N VAL A 296 16.77 -17.29 26.93
CA VAL A 296 17.82 -17.79 27.82
C VAL A 296 19.10 -17.98 27.04
N PHE A 297 20.19 -17.34 27.46
CA PHE A 297 21.46 -17.49 26.77
C PHE A 297 22.22 -18.75 27.17
N GLY A 298 22.97 -19.27 26.20
CA GLY A 298 23.95 -20.33 26.38
C GLY A 298 25.13 -20.15 25.42
N ALA A 299 26.15 -20.98 25.58
CA ALA A 299 27.19 -21.16 24.59
C ALA A 299 27.13 -22.53 23.96
N ILE A 300 27.52 -22.57 22.69
CA ILE A 300 27.78 -23.82 21.99
C ILE A 300 29.17 -24.31 22.40
N THR A 301 29.24 -25.46 23.06
CA THR A 301 30.52 -26.10 23.44
C THR A 301 31.08 -26.95 22.31
N SER A 302 30.20 -27.61 21.55
CA SER A 302 30.58 -28.40 20.38
C SER A 302 29.39 -28.58 19.44
N VAL A 303 29.69 -28.90 18.18
CA VAL A 303 28.70 -29.18 17.13
C VAL A 303 29.01 -30.53 16.51
N VAL A 304 28.02 -31.42 16.48
CA VAL A 304 28.13 -32.76 15.86
C VAL A 304 26.93 -32.96 14.95
N GLY A 305 27.16 -32.94 13.62
CA GLY A 305 26.06 -32.92 12.66
C GLY A 305 25.19 -31.68 12.86
N ASP A 306 23.88 -31.88 13.02
CA ASP A 306 22.89 -30.85 13.37
C ASP A 306 22.57 -30.79 14.87
N THR A 307 23.41 -31.40 15.71
CA THR A 307 23.29 -31.35 17.16
C THR A 307 24.25 -30.32 17.74
N LEU A 308 23.71 -29.36 18.48
CA LEU A 308 24.46 -28.35 19.23
C LEU A 308 24.51 -28.79 20.69
N ASN A 309 25.72 -28.94 21.24
CA ASN A 309 25.91 -29.14 22.67
C ASN A 309 26.02 -27.78 23.33
N LEU A 310 25.17 -27.53 24.33
CA LEU A 310 24.99 -26.23 24.96
C LEU A 310 25.37 -26.26 26.44
N GLU A 311 25.94 -25.14 26.88
CA GLU A 311 26.09 -24.79 28.29
C GLU A 311 25.33 -23.50 28.57
N VAL A 312 24.42 -23.54 29.54
CA VAL A 312 23.61 -22.40 29.99
C VAL A 312 23.93 -22.12 31.47
N PRO A 313 24.00 -20.86 31.95
CA PRO A 313 24.32 -20.58 33.34
C PRO A 313 23.27 -21.18 34.28
N GLY A 314 23.69 -21.81 35.38
CA GLY A 314 22.81 -22.54 36.30
C GLY A 314 21.72 -21.68 36.94
N ALA A 315 22.01 -20.39 37.14
CA ALA A 315 21.06 -19.40 37.62
C ALA A 315 19.93 -19.06 36.63
N SER A 316 20.05 -19.52 35.38
CA SER A 316 19.01 -19.36 34.35
C SER A 316 17.86 -20.33 34.62
N ALA A 317 17.01 -20.00 35.59
CA ALA A 317 15.68 -20.59 35.66
C ALA A 317 14.85 -20.08 34.48
N PRO A 318 14.04 -20.91 33.79
CA PRO A 318 13.53 -22.21 34.26
C PRO A 318 13.54 -23.29 33.16
N LEU A 319 14.72 -23.79 32.78
CA LEU A 319 14.89 -24.87 31.79
C LEU A 319 14.24 -26.22 32.19
N SER A 320 13.83 -26.36 33.45
CA SER A 320 13.18 -27.55 34.02
C SER A 320 11.68 -27.37 34.34
N SER A 321 11.08 -26.23 33.99
CA SER A 321 9.66 -25.96 34.25
C SER A 321 8.73 -26.49 33.13
N ALA A 322 7.44 -26.67 33.45
CA ALA A 322 6.50 -27.44 32.64
C ALA A 322 5.78 -26.64 31.52
N GLY A 323 5.86 -25.30 31.50
CA GLY A 323 5.11 -24.44 30.58
C GLY A 323 5.98 -23.73 29.52
N PRO A 324 5.49 -23.51 28.29
CA PRO A 324 6.22 -22.76 27.24
C PRO A 324 6.34 -21.27 27.54
N ASP A 325 5.49 -20.71 28.40
CA ASP A 325 5.54 -19.33 28.88
C ASP A 325 6.77 -19.05 29.76
N VAL A 326 7.27 -20.08 30.43
CA VAL A 326 8.43 -19.98 31.33
C VAL A 326 9.66 -20.71 30.78
N ASN A 327 9.50 -21.85 30.11
CA ASN A 327 10.61 -22.66 29.60
C ASN A 327 10.80 -22.47 28.09
N PRO A 328 11.94 -21.92 27.62
CA PRO A 328 12.20 -21.72 26.19
C PRO A 328 12.34 -23.04 25.41
N LEU A 329 12.55 -24.17 26.10
CA LEU A 329 12.63 -25.52 25.51
C LEU A 329 11.28 -26.26 25.52
N ALA A 330 10.23 -25.67 26.09
CA ALA A 330 8.88 -26.22 26.02
C ALA A 330 8.09 -25.66 24.83
N GLY A 331 7.04 -26.37 24.42
CA GLY A 331 6.22 -26.03 23.26
C GLY A 331 6.80 -26.50 21.91
N ALA A 332 6.08 -26.23 20.83
CA ALA A 332 6.45 -26.67 19.47
C ALA A 332 7.35 -25.66 18.72
N SER A 333 7.24 -24.37 19.03
CA SER A 333 7.92 -23.26 18.34
C SER A 333 9.24 -22.87 19.02
N ARG A 334 10.12 -23.84 19.29
CA ARG A 334 11.39 -23.64 19.99
C ARG A 334 12.47 -23.18 19.01
N THR A 335 13.27 -22.20 19.41
CA THR A 335 14.29 -21.59 18.57
C THR A 335 15.60 -21.44 19.30
N VAL A 336 16.69 -21.48 18.54
CA VAL A 336 18.02 -21.11 18.98
C VAL A 336 18.58 -20.09 17.99
N ARG A 337 19.01 -18.93 18.49
CA ARG A 337 19.52 -17.82 17.66
C ARG A 337 20.92 -17.43 18.07
N ARG A 338 21.82 -17.27 17.10
CA ARG A 338 23.20 -16.82 17.34
C ARG A 338 23.27 -15.33 17.64
N TRP A 339 24.18 -14.97 18.53
CA TRP A 339 24.61 -13.60 18.81
C TRP A 339 26.14 -13.53 18.84
N ASP A 340 26.71 -12.37 18.49
CA ASP A 340 28.16 -12.17 18.34
C ASP A 340 28.83 -11.60 19.60
N ASN A 341 28.09 -11.45 20.70
CA ASN A 341 28.69 -11.12 21.99
C ASN A 341 29.74 -12.18 22.39
N ALA A 342 30.82 -11.72 23.02
CA ALA A 342 31.76 -12.61 23.68
C ALA A 342 31.06 -13.38 24.80
N TRP A 343 31.05 -14.71 24.72
CA TRP A 343 30.52 -15.54 25.79
C TRP A 343 31.40 -15.45 27.04
N ASN A 344 30.84 -14.98 28.17
CA ASN A 344 31.51 -15.01 29.47
C ASN A 344 30.71 -15.87 30.48
N PRO A 345 31.12 -17.13 30.71
CA PRO A 345 30.45 -18.02 31.66
C PRO A 345 30.82 -17.79 33.14
N ASP A 346 31.70 -16.86 33.48
CA ASP A 346 32.30 -16.73 34.83
C ASP A 346 31.48 -15.90 35.85
N LEU A 347 30.22 -15.60 35.56
CA LEU A 347 29.39 -14.73 36.41
C LEU A 347 28.69 -15.51 37.54
N ALA A 348 29.48 -16.00 38.50
CA ALA A 348 28.99 -16.31 39.85
C ALA A 348 28.77 -15.04 40.70
N ALA A 349 29.14 -13.85 40.20
CA ALA A 349 29.01 -12.59 40.92
C ALA A 349 28.38 -11.49 40.04
N THR A 350 27.40 -10.78 40.61
CA THR A 350 26.67 -9.59 40.10
C THR A 350 25.60 -9.85 39.03
N THR A 351 24.34 -9.86 39.50
CA THR A 351 23.09 -9.25 38.99
C THR A 351 22.82 -8.94 37.50
N LEU A 352 23.76 -9.07 36.58
CA LEU A 352 23.56 -8.99 35.13
C LEU A 352 24.29 -10.18 34.48
N LEU A 353 23.65 -11.34 34.54
CA LEU A 353 23.82 -12.35 33.50
C LEU A 353 23.54 -11.63 32.17
N ASP A 354 24.53 -11.65 31.27
CA ASP A 354 24.56 -11.12 29.89
C ASP A 354 25.35 -9.81 29.75
N VAL A 355 26.54 -9.91 29.13
CA VAL A 355 27.49 -8.89 28.63
C VAL A 355 26.83 -7.49 28.49
N GLY A 356 27.39 -6.39 29.02
CA GLY A 356 28.79 -6.03 28.88
C GLY A 356 29.60 -5.81 30.18
N PRO A 357 30.84 -6.32 30.25
CA PRO A 357 31.84 -5.72 31.12
C PRO A 357 32.11 -4.30 30.62
N ASP A 358 32.32 -3.36 31.55
CA ASP A 358 32.74 -1.97 31.32
C ASP A 358 31.72 -1.01 30.70
N TYR A 359 30.47 -0.99 31.18
CA TYR A 359 29.76 0.31 31.23
C TYR A 359 29.98 0.96 32.60
N THR A 360 31.07 1.73 32.75
CA THR A 360 30.98 2.89 33.63
C THR A 360 30.18 3.97 32.89
N GLN A 361 29.41 4.75 33.64
CA GLN A 361 28.51 5.78 33.10
C GLN A 361 29.26 6.72 32.14
N GLY A 362 29.13 6.52 30.81
CA GLY A 362 29.74 7.36 29.78
C GLY A 362 30.70 6.68 28.78
N GLU A 363 31.10 5.43 29.00
CA GLU A 363 32.04 4.71 28.12
C GLU A 363 31.35 4.05 26.90
N ARG A 364 32.13 3.76 25.85
CA ARG A 364 31.64 3.09 24.63
C ARG A 364 31.93 1.59 24.67
N LEU A 365 30.92 0.78 24.37
CA LEU A 365 31.04 -0.66 24.17
C LEU A 365 31.63 -0.94 22.79
N MET A 366 32.70 -1.74 22.71
CA MET A 366 33.25 -2.24 21.45
C MET A 366 32.41 -3.42 20.94
N LEU A 367 31.99 -3.38 19.67
CA LEU A 367 31.36 -4.50 18.99
C LEU A 367 32.44 -5.35 18.30
N GLU A 368 32.94 -4.87 17.16
CA GLU A 368 34.09 -5.39 16.43
C GLU A 368 34.63 -4.30 15.49
N ARG A 369 35.85 -4.48 14.97
CA ARG A 369 36.43 -3.61 13.92
C ARG A 369 36.36 -2.10 14.22
N ASP A 370 36.65 -1.73 15.46
CA ASP A 370 36.54 -0.36 15.98
C ASP A 370 35.13 0.26 15.94
N ILE A 371 34.09 -0.52 15.66
CA ILE A 371 32.70 -0.09 15.81
C ILE A 371 32.39 -0.09 17.31
N THR A 372 32.03 1.08 17.82
CA THR A 372 31.71 1.28 19.22
C THR A 372 30.33 1.92 19.38
N VAL A 373 29.62 1.54 20.43
CA VAL A 373 28.28 2.04 20.72
C VAL A 373 28.18 2.59 22.13
N ARG A 374 27.30 3.57 22.34
CA ARG A 374 27.08 4.19 23.64
C ARG A 374 25.61 4.40 23.89
N PHE A 375 25.12 3.81 24.96
CA PHE A 375 23.75 3.98 25.44
C PHE A 375 23.61 5.28 26.21
N ALA A 376 22.54 6.03 25.91
CA ALA A 376 22.16 7.21 26.66
C ALA A 376 21.76 6.83 28.09
N THR A 377 22.33 7.52 29.08
CA THR A 377 21.95 7.37 30.49
C THR A 377 20.84 8.33 30.90
N THR A 378 20.81 9.52 30.29
CA THR A 378 19.82 10.55 30.56
C THR A 378 19.33 11.23 29.29
N ARG A 379 18.07 11.64 29.32
CA ARG A 379 17.39 12.47 28.32
C ARG A 379 16.43 13.40 29.06
N ASP A 380 16.45 14.69 28.73
CA ASP A 380 15.62 15.71 29.39
C ASP A 380 15.70 15.68 30.93
N ASN A 381 16.92 15.46 31.45
CA ASN A 381 17.24 15.29 32.88
C ASN A 381 16.55 14.09 33.57
N GLN A 382 15.98 13.14 32.82
CA GLN A 382 15.43 11.89 33.35
C GLN A 382 16.31 10.69 32.96
N PRO A 383 16.39 9.65 33.81
CA PRO A 383 17.05 8.40 33.45
C PRO A 383 16.42 7.77 32.20
N CYS A 384 17.24 7.34 31.26
CA CYS A 384 16.78 6.60 30.10
C CYS A 384 16.38 5.17 30.48
N THR A 385 15.23 4.74 29.96
CA THR A 385 14.66 3.40 30.07
C THR A 385 14.78 2.67 28.75
N TYR A 386 15.13 1.39 28.82
CA TYR A 386 15.31 0.46 27.72
C TYR A 386 14.35 -0.72 27.91
N GLN A 387 13.66 -1.12 26.85
CA GLN A 387 12.70 -2.22 26.86
C GLN A 387 13.26 -3.44 26.15
N THR A 388 12.90 -4.63 26.63
CA THR A 388 13.27 -5.88 25.95
C THR A 388 12.81 -5.84 24.49
N GLY A 389 13.73 -6.12 23.56
CA GLY A 389 13.46 -6.11 22.13
C GLY A 389 13.67 -4.77 21.43
N ASP A 390 13.89 -3.66 22.16
CA ASP A 390 14.40 -2.42 21.56
C ASP A 390 15.68 -2.72 20.76
N TYR A 391 15.81 -2.18 19.55
CA TYR A 391 17.00 -2.43 18.74
C TYR A 391 17.37 -1.27 17.83
N TRP A 392 18.61 -1.29 17.38
CA TRP A 392 19.17 -0.37 16.39
C TRP A 392 19.81 -1.16 15.25
N LEU A 393 19.66 -0.64 14.04
CA LEU A 393 20.31 -1.17 12.84
C LEU A 393 21.43 -0.22 12.41
N ILE A 394 22.61 -0.78 12.14
CA ILE A 394 23.81 -0.03 11.78
C ILE A 394 24.33 -0.60 10.46
N PRO A 395 23.94 0.00 9.31
CA PRO A 395 24.45 -0.41 8.00
C PRO A 395 25.90 0.05 7.85
N ALA A 396 26.83 -0.90 7.88
CA ALA A 396 28.24 -0.64 7.65
C ALA A 396 28.59 -0.90 6.18
N ARG A 397 29.39 -0.03 5.59
CA ARG A 397 29.88 -0.15 4.21
C ARG A 397 31.36 0.14 4.16
N SER A 398 32.07 -0.71 3.42
CA SER A 398 33.50 -0.55 3.16
C SER A 398 33.87 0.79 2.52
N VAL A 399 32.96 1.40 1.76
CA VAL A 399 33.19 2.67 1.04
C VAL A 399 32.60 3.88 1.74
N SER A 400 31.36 3.78 2.25
CA SER A 400 30.61 4.92 2.81
C SER A 400 30.63 5.02 4.34
N GLY A 401 31.26 4.08 5.05
CA GLY A 401 31.30 4.09 6.52
C GLY A 401 29.98 3.55 7.12
N LEU A 402 29.58 4.12 8.25
CA LEU A 402 28.30 3.83 8.91
C LEU A 402 27.17 4.68 8.33
N GLU A 403 26.36 4.11 7.44
CA GLU A 403 25.31 4.87 6.74
C GLU A 403 24.16 5.23 7.70
N GLY A 404 23.74 6.51 7.67
CA GLY A 404 22.66 7.00 8.52
C GLY A 404 23.07 7.29 9.96
N TRP A 405 24.34 7.10 10.33
CA TRP A 405 24.86 7.38 11.66
C TRP A 405 25.85 8.54 11.62
N THR A 406 25.66 9.50 12.54
CA THR A 406 26.60 10.61 12.74
C THR A 406 27.01 10.61 14.21
N VAL A 407 28.32 10.64 14.47
CA VAL A 407 28.85 10.62 15.84
C VAL A 407 28.26 11.76 16.67
N GLY A 408 27.71 11.42 17.84
CA GLY A 408 27.05 12.36 18.74
C GLY A 408 25.56 12.58 18.46
N GLN A 409 25.05 12.14 17.30
CA GLN A 409 23.62 12.12 17.01
C GLN A 409 23.02 10.81 17.48
N ARG A 410 22.51 10.81 18.71
CA ARG A 410 21.82 9.67 19.30
C ARG A 410 20.52 9.37 18.56
N GLN A 411 20.24 8.09 18.32
CA GLN A 411 19.01 7.62 17.70
C GLN A 411 18.17 6.79 18.66
N LEU A 412 16.85 6.94 18.59
CA LEU A 412 15.91 6.10 19.31
C LEU A 412 15.88 4.69 18.71
N PRO A 413 15.51 3.66 19.50
CA PRO A 413 15.40 2.31 18.98
C PRO A 413 14.38 2.26 17.85
N ALA A 414 14.71 1.51 16.81
CA ALA A 414 13.79 1.11 15.75
C ALA A 414 12.87 -0.05 16.19
N GLY A 415 12.72 -0.24 17.52
CA GLY A 415 12.07 -1.38 18.17
C GLY A 415 10.68 -1.73 17.63
N ASP A 416 10.13 -2.86 18.06
CA ASP A 416 8.75 -3.19 17.71
C ASP A 416 7.84 -2.09 18.27
N GLU A 417 7.29 -1.27 17.37
CA GLU A 417 6.40 -0.16 17.70
C GLU A 417 5.06 -0.76 18.15
N HIS A 418 4.68 -0.44 19.39
CA HIS A 418 3.43 -0.91 19.98
C HIS A 418 2.43 0.23 20.00
N PHE A 419 1.19 -0.10 19.66
CA PHE A 419 0.07 0.82 19.72
C PHE A 419 -0.99 0.27 20.62
N HIS A 420 -1.62 1.18 21.35
CA HIS A 420 -2.55 0.81 22.40
C HIS A 420 -3.91 1.45 22.16
N ALA A 421 -4.97 0.72 22.49
CA ALA A 421 -6.32 1.27 22.55
C ALA A 421 -7.08 0.74 23.76
N PRO A 422 -7.78 1.59 24.52
CA PRO A 422 -8.61 1.12 25.64
C PRO A 422 -9.77 0.28 25.11
N LEU A 423 -9.99 -0.91 25.69
CA LEU A 423 -11.12 -1.78 25.34
C LEU A 423 -12.20 -1.78 26.42
N ALA A 424 -11.80 -1.95 27.68
CA ALA A 424 -12.75 -2.00 28.78
C ALA A 424 -12.11 -1.68 30.12
N LEU A 425 -12.94 -1.33 31.11
CA LEU A 425 -12.57 -1.33 32.51
C LEU A 425 -13.22 -2.51 33.20
N VAL A 426 -12.48 -3.19 34.08
CA VAL A 426 -13.00 -4.34 34.83
C VAL A 426 -12.61 -4.28 36.31
N LYS A 427 -13.47 -4.79 37.19
CA LYS A 427 -13.10 -5.10 38.58
C LYS A 427 -12.94 -6.59 38.78
N PHE A 428 -11.72 -7.01 39.13
CA PHE A 428 -11.40 -8.39 39.48
C PHE A 428 -11.39 -8.58 40.99
N GLN A 429 -12.05 -9.64 41.44
CA GLN A 429 -11.95 -10.16 42.80
C GLN A 429 -10.62 -10.90 42.99
N ALA A 430 -10.29 -11.25 44.24
CA ALA A 430 -9.02 -11.91 44.57
C ALA A 430 -8.83 -13.29 43.88
N ASN A 431 -9.92 -13.95 43.53
CA ASN A 431 -9.94 -15.22 42.79
C ASN A 431 -9.96 -15.03 41.26
N GLY A 432 -9.79 -13.80 40.75
CA GLY A 432 -9.81 -13.47 39.33
C GLY A 432 -11.20 -13.40 38.70
N THR A 433 -12.28 -13.54 39.47
CA THR A 433 -13.65 -13.46 38.94
C THR A 433 -14.20 -12.03 38.99
N ILE A 434 -15.28 -11.80 38.25
CA ILE A 434 -16.07 -10.57 38.28
C ILE A 434 -17.32 -10.84 39.13
N ALA A 435 -17.60 -9.97 40.11
CA ALA A 435 -18.73 -10.15 41.02
C ALA A 435 -20.06 -9.74 40.39
N ASN A 436 -20.11 -8.55 39.76
CA ASN A 436 -21.30 -8.05 39.07
C ASN A 436 -20.96 -7.55 37.65
N PRO A 437 -21.16 -8.37 36.60
CA PRO A 437 -20.82 -8.00 35.22
C PRO A 437 -21.47 -6.70 34.70
N VAL A 438 -22.56 -6.22 35.30
CA VAL A 438 -23.23 -4.98 34.87
C VAL A 438 -22.53 -3.72 35.41
N SER A 439 -22.00 -3.77 36.63
CA SER A 439 -21.34 -2.63 37.27
C SER A 439 -19.81 -2.70 37.23
N ASP A 440 -19.28 -3.91 37.11
CA ASP A 440 -17.86 -4.22 37.23
C ASP A 440 -17.18 -4.39 35.88
N LEU A 441 -17.91 -4.18 34.77
CA LEU A 441 -17.39 -4.17 33.41
C LEU A 441 -17.96 -2.96 32.67
N ARG A 442 -17.09 -2.14 32.08
CA ARG A 442 -17.47 -0.98 31.28
C ARG A 442 -16.73 -1.01 29.95
N ASP A 443 -17.47 -0.86 28.85
CA ASP A 443 -16.90 -0.70 27.51
C ASP A 443 -16.20 0.67 27.39
N MET A 444 -14.98 0.67 26.86
CA MET A 444 -14.14 1.86 26.67
C MET A 444 -13.77 2.09 25.20
N ARG A 445 -14.27 1.24 24.29
CA ARG A 445 -13.97 1.34 22.86
C ARG A 445 -14.59 2.59 22.27
N ASP A 446 -13.83 3.27 21.43
CA ASP A 446 -14.39 4.23 20.50
C ASP A 446 -15.06 3.46 19.37
N VAL A 447 -16.34 3.74 19.10
CA VAL A 447 -17.10 3.10 18.02
C VAL A 447 -17.48 4.13 16.98
N PHE A 448 -17.25 3.83 15.71
CA PHE A 448 -17.58 4.72 14.61
C PHE A 448 -18.63 4.10 13.69
N PRO A 449 -19.57 4.92 13.16
CA PRO A 449 -20.50 4.44 12.15
C PRO A 449 -19.73 4.09 10.87
N THR A 450 -20.01 2.93 10.29
CA THR A 450 -19.56 2.62 8.92
C THR A 450 -20.10 3.64 7.91
N LEU A 451 -19.42 3.85 6.79
CA LEU A 451 -19.93 4.69 5.69
C LEU A 451 -21.33 4.26 5.23
N ARG A 452 -21.63 2.95 5.30
CA ARG A 452 -22.97 2.42 5.02
C ARG A 452 -24.00 2.87 6.06
N SER A 453 -23.65 2.98 7.34
CA SER A 453 -24.55 3.51 8.37
C SER A 453 -24.70 5.03 8.33
N LEU A 454 -23.88 5.75 7.55
CA LEU A 454 -24.10 7.15 7.20
C LEU A 454 -25.20 7.29 6.11
N VAL A 455 -26.14 6.35 6.00
CA VAL A 455 -27.41 6.63 5.32
C VAL A 455 -27.99 7.81 6.07
N GLY A 456 -28.15 8.93 5.37
CA GLY A 456 -28.50 10.22 5.97
C GLY A 456 -29.42 10.01 7.14
N GLY A 457 -28.91 10.24 8.34
CA GLY A 457 -29.78 10.43 9.47
C GLY A 457 -30.67 11.59 9.05
N THR A 458 -31.90 11.29 8.63
CA THR A 458 -33.01 12.02 9.19
C THR A 458 -32.71 12.01 10.67
N GLY A 459 -32.14 13.11 11.21
CA GLY A 459 -32.10 13.30 12.64
C GLY A 459 -33.49 12.94 13.10
N SER A 460 -33.60 11.90 13.93
CA SER A 460 -34.86 11.21 14.14
C SER A 460 -35.90 12.24 14.53
N ILE A 461 -36.73 12.65 13.56
CA ILE A 461 -37.96 13.34 13.85
C ILE A 461 -38.78 12.23 14.45
N VAL A 462 -39.04 12.36 15.75
CA VAL A 462 -40.03 11.58 16.47
C VAL A 462 -41.28 11.57 15.59
N GLN A 463 -41.53 10.46 14.88
CA GLN A 463 -42.81 10.26 14.24
C GLN A 463 -43.76 9.91 15.38
N GLY A 464 -44.78 10.75 15.58
CA GLY A 464 -45.80 10.59 16.61
C GLY A 464 -46.51 9.25 16.46
N THR A 465 -46.00 8.22 17.12
CA THR A 465 -46.64 6.91 17.28
C THR A 465 -46.78 6.54 18.76
N GLY A 466 -46.54 7.48 19.69
CA GLY A 466 -46.68 7.25 21.13
C GLY A 466 -45.54 6.45 21.79
N VAL A 467 -44.37 6.34 21.15
CA VAL A 467 -43.21 5.60 21.70
C VAL A 467 -42.26 6.56 22.43
N GLN A 468 -41.88 6.20 23.66
CA GLN A 468 -40.90 6.95 24.46
C GLN A 468 -39.49 6.81 23.88
N HIS A 469 -38.81 7.93 23.65
CA HIS A 469 -37.41 7.96 23.22
C HIS A 469 -36.51 8.60 24.30
N ARG A 470 -35.36 7.96 24.55
CA ARG A 470 -34.34 8.43 25.49
C ARG A 470 -33.18 9.02 24.68
N LEU A 471 -32.95 10.32 24.77
CA LEU A 471 -31.83 10.99 24.09
C LEU A 471 -30.64 11.20 25.05
N PRO A 472 -29.39 10.98 24.62
CA PRO A 472 -28.23 11.04 25.54
C PRO A 472 -27.88 12.44 26.06
N LYS A 473 -28.17 13.52 25.29
CA LYS A 473 -27.84 14.90 25.71
C LYS A 473 -28.65 15.94 24.95
N TRP A 474 -29.20 16.92 25.66
CA TRP A 474 -29.79 18.15 25.09
C TRP A 474 -29.29 19.37 25.86
N GLN A 475 -28.81 20.40 25.14
CA GLN A 475 -28.39 21.67 25.73
C GLN A 475 -29.27 22.80 25.18
N SER A 476 -29.96 23.50 26.09
CA SER A 476 -30.67 24.73 25.74
C SER A 476 -29.77 25.96 25.89
N THR A 477 -30.04 26.98 25.08
CA THR A 477 -29.38 28.29 25.20
C THR A 477 -29.96 29.04 26.40
N GLY A 478 -29.45 28.72 27.59
CA GLY A 478 -29.90 29.28 28.87
C GLY A 478 -29.24 28.69 30.12
N GLY A 479 -28.31 27.75 29.98
CA GLY A 479 -27.50 27.23 31.09
C GLY A 479 -28.12 26.05 31.86
N SER A 480 -29.34 25.61 31.56
CA SER A 480 -29.89 24.38 32.13
C SER A 480 -29.66 23.18 31.21
N VAL A 481 -28.91 22.20 31.72
CA VAL A 481 -28.67 20.89 31.08
C VAL A 481 -29.74 19.92 31.59
N LEU A 482 -30.51 19.33 30.68
CA LEU A 482 -31.44 18.24 31.02
C LEU A 482 -30.76 16.91 30.68
N LEU A 483 -30.55 16.10 31.71
CA LEU A 483 -29.97 14.76 31.63
C LEU A 483 -31.07 13.74 31.90
N ASN A 484 -31.19 12.69 31.07
CA ASN A 484 -32.16 11.59 31.25
C ASN A 484 -33.65 11.98 31.25
N SER A 485 -34.04 12.97 30.45
CA SER A 485 -35.45 13.38 30.31
C SER A 485 -36.17 12.56 29.24
N ASN A 486 -37.37 12.06 29.56
CA ASN A 486 -38.26 11.42 28.59
C ASN A 486 -39.01 12.50 27.81
N ILE A 487 -38.99 12.44 26.47
CA ILE A 487 -39.86 13.27 25.64
C ILE A 487 -41.02 12.39 25.19
N SER A 488 -42.26 12.80 25.50
CA SER A 488 -43.47 12.17 25.02
C SER A 488 -44.28 13.15 24.18
N ASP A 489 -44.69 12.70 22.99
CA ASP A 489 -45.57 13.41 22.08
C ASP A 489 -46.82 12.55 21.88
N ASP A 490 -47.96 13.06 22.33
CA ASP A 490 -49.27 12.40 22.23
C ASP A 490 -50.09 12.87 21.02
N GLY A 491 -49.50 13.69 20.14
CA GLY A 491 -50.16 14.27 18.99
C GLY A 491 -50.94 15.57 19.30
N ALA A 492 -51.02 15.99 20.56
CA ALA A 492 -51.62 17.27 20.97
C ALA A 492 -50.64 18.16 21.76
N THR A 493 -49.70 17.56 22.50
CA THR A 493 -48.71 18.24 23.34
C THR A 493 -47.38 17.48 23.37
N VAL A 494 -46.27 18.24 23.41
CA VAL A 494 -44.93 17.68 23.65
C VAL A 494 -44.53 17.95 25.09
N THR A 495 -44.23 16.88 25.84
CA THR A 495 -43.87 16.96 27.26
C THR A 495 -42.44 16.48 27.48
N VAL A 496 -41.65 17.23 28.26
CA VAL A 496 -40.26 16.87 28.62
C VAL A 496 -40.19 16.56 30.12
N GLY A 497 -40.05 15.27 30.45
CA GLY A 497 -40.02 14.78 31.83
C GLY A 497 -38.82 15.31 32.62
N GLY A 498 -39.10 15.80 33.84
CA GLY A 498 -38.08 16.25 34.81
C GLY A 498 -37.91 17.77 34.95
N SER A 499 -38.59 18.59 34.13
CA SER A 499 -38.47 20.07 34.20
C SER A 499 -39.79 20.82 34.42
N GLY A 500 -40.94 20.13 34.42
CA GLY A 500 -42.26 20.77 34.53
C GLY A 500 -42.65 21.63 33.32
N LEU A 501 -41.86 21.62 32.23
CA LEU A 501 -42.16 22.38 31.02
C LEU A 501 -43.22 21.65 30.18
N THR A 502 -44.41 22.23 30.11
CA THR A 502 -45.53 21.78 29.26
C THR A 502 -45.77 22.83 28.18
N VAL A 503 -45.60 22.49 26.90
CA VAL A 503 -45.84 23.43 25.79
C VAL A 503 -47.19 23.12 25.16
N THR A 504 -48.19 23.97 25.42
CA THR A 504 -49.56 23.85 24.88
C THR A 504 -49.71 24.71 23.63
N PRO A 505 -50.40 24.25 22.55
CA PRO A 505 -50.43 24.93 21.26
C PRO A 505 -51.42 26.12 21.22
N ALA A 506 -51.39 26.99 22.21
CA ALA A 506 -52.20 28.20 22.21
C ALA A 506 -51.53 29.32 23.01
N THR A 507 -50.46 29.87 22.46
CA THR A 507 -50.12 31.30 22.49
C THR A 507 -48.79 31.48 21.78
N THR A 508 -48.70 32.55 21.01
CA THR A 508 -47.53 32.97 20.22
C THR A 508 -46.27 33.00 21.08
N LEU A 509 -45.51 31.91 21.09
CA LEU A 509 -44.15 31.89 21.61
C LEU A 509 -43.19 31.92 20.42
N ASN A 510 -42.49 33.04 20.28
CA ASN A 510 -41.33 33.23 19.40
C ASN A 510 -40.10 32.45 19.92
N SER A 511 -40.27 31.23 20.42
CA SER A 511 -39.18 30.39 20.91
C SER A 511 -38.70 29.49 19.78
N THR A 512 -37.60 29.93 19.18
CA THR A 512 -36.84 29.26 18.12
C THR A 512 -36.33 27.88 18.58
N LEU A 513 -36.68 26.80 17.86
CA LEU A 513 -36.03 25.50 17.98
C LEU A 513 -34.81 25.49 17.04
N LYS A 514 -33.59 25.59 17.59
CA LYS A 514 -32.35 25.45 16.81
C LYS A 514 -31.82 24.03 16.94
N VAL A 515 -31.65 23.34 15.82
CA VAL A 515 -30.87 22.10 15.73
C VAL A 515 -29.63 22.40 14.90
N GLY A 516 -28.46 22.34 15.53
CA GLY A 516 -27.16 22.47 14.87
C GLY A 516 -26.26 23.57 15.44
N THR A 517 -24.99 23.22 15.64
CA THR A 517 -23.88 24.13 15.96
C THR A 517 -23.24 24.62 14.65
N ALA A 518 -23.80 25.66 14.04
CA ALA A 518 -23.10 26.45 13.03
C ALA A 518 -23.66 27.89 12.96
N PRO A 519 -22.82 28.93 12.77
CA PRO A 519 -23.28 30.29 12.54
C PRO A 519 -23.81 30.43 11.12
N GLY A 520 -25.12 30.69 10.96
CA GLY A 520 -25.75 30.99 9.67
C GLY A 520 -27.10 30.31 9.35
N ALA A 521 -27.85 29.80 10.33
CA ALA A 521 -29.07 29.02 10.07
C ALA A 521 -30.25 29.85 9.51
N ALA A 522 -30.89 29.32 8.46
CA ALA A 522 -32.13 29.80 7.86
C ALA A 522 -33.33 29.73 8.83
N THR A 523 -34.28 30.65 8.67
CA THR A 523 -35.49 30.76 9.50
C THR A 523 -36.63 29.98 8.85
N ILE A 524 -37.11 28.91 9.47
CA ILE A 524 -38.29 28.16 8.96
C ILE A 524 -39.49 28.45 9.87
N ALA A 525 -40.49 29.13 9.31
CA ALA A 525 -41.76 29.42 9.97
C ALA A 525 -42.83 28.40 9.52
N ARG A 526 -43.16 27.48 10.44
CA ARG A 526 -44.36 26.60 10.48
C ARG A 526 -44.39 25.38 9.55
N PHE A 527 -44.63 24.23 10.16
CA PHE A 527 -45.23 23.07 9.50
C PHE A 527 -46.75 23.27 9.46
N THR A 528 -47.33 23.32 8.28
CA THR A 528 -48.76 23.01 8.09
C THR A 528 -48.84 21.81 7.15
N SER A 529 -49.84 20.94 7.32
CA SER A 529 -50.01 19.72 6.52
C SER A 529 -50.15 19.98 5.01
N SER A 530 -50.46 21.22 4.62
CA SER A 530 -50.51 21.67 3.23
C SER A 530 -49.12 21.92 2.61
N ALA A 531 -48.11 22.29 3.41
CA ALA A 531 -46.74 22.57 2.92
C ALA A 531 -45.96 21.29 2.54
N ILE A 532 -46.37 20.14 3.08
CA ILE A 532 -45.71 18.84 2.84
C ILE A 532 -46.05 18.27 1.45
N LYS A 533 -47.16 18.70 0.83
CA LYS A 533 -47.55 18.23 -0.51
C LYS A 533 -46.88 18.99 -1.66
N SER A 534 -46.19 20.10 -1.41
CA SER A 534 -45.65 20.97 -2.47
C SER A 534 -44.14 21.17 -2.45
N MET A 535 -43.38 20.45 -1.62
CA MET A 535 -41.92 20.51 -1.68
C MET A 535 -41.42 19.75 -2.90
N ALA A 536 -41.16 20.48 -3.99
CA ALA A 536 -40.41 19.95 -5.12
C ALA A 536 -38.99 19.58 -4.67
N ALA A 537 -38.40 18.55 -5.31
CA ALA A 537 -37.06 18.03 -5.01
C ALA A 537 -35.92 19.08 -5.03
N GLN A 538 -36.21 20.31 -5.46
CA GLN A 538 -35.32 21.46 -5.47
C GLN A 538 -35.12 22.12 -4.09
N GLU A 539 -36.06 21.96 -3.14
CA GLU A 539 -35.95 22.59 -1.80
C GLU A 539 -35.28 21.69 -0.73
N LEU A 540 -34.99 20.43 -1.05
CA LEU A 540 -34.22 19.51 -0.20
C LEU A 540 -32.69 19.62 -0.43
N GLY A 541 -32.25 20.56 -1.27
CA GLY A 541 -30.86 20.69 -1.72
C GLY A 541 -29.90 21.40 -0.76
N GLU A 542 -30.38 22.08 0.29
CA GLU A 542 -29.53 23.01 1.07
C GLU A 542 -29.22 22.59 2.52
N THR A 543 -29.71 21.44 3.01
CA THR A 543 -29.54 21.05 4.43
C THR A 543 -28.75 19.76 4.67
N VAL A 544 -28.10 19.20 3.64
CA VAL A 544 -27.14 18.10 3.81
C VAL A 544 -25.83 18.44 3.10
N PRO A 545 -24.72 18.70 3.82
CA PRO A 545 -23.41 18.92 3.19
C PRO A 545 -22.78 17.61 2.66
N THR A 546 -23.57 16.67 2.15
CA THR A 546 -23.06 15.41 1.58
C THR A 546 -23.61 15.04 0.21
N SER A 547 -24.53 15.81 -0.39
CA SER A 547 -24.89 15.57 -1.80
C SER A 547 -24.09 16.47 -2.74
N GLN A 548 -23.99 17.78 -2.46
CA GLN A 548 -23.19 18.68 -3.30
C GLN A 548 -21.70 18.54 -3.02
N ALA A 549 -21.25 18.44 -1.77
CA ALA A 549 -19.82 18.27 -1.46
C ALA A 549 -19.27 16.90 -1.91
N VAL A 550 -20.08 15.83 -1.88
CA VAL A 550 -19.69 14.53 -2.45
C VAL A 550 -19.77 14.55 -3.96
N LYS A 551 -20.77 15.21 -4.57
CA LYS A 551 -20.78 15.43 -6.03
C LYS A 551 -19.61 16.30 -6.46
N ASP A 552 -19.25 17.33 -5.70
CA ASP A 552 -18.12 18.22 -5.95
C ASP A 552 -16.80 17.49 -5.73
N PHE A 553 -16.70 16.64 -4.71
CA PHE A 553 -15.54 15.77 -4.48
C PHE A 553 -15.40 14.70 -5.56
N VAL A 554 -16.49 14.04 -5.97
CA VAL A 554 -16.51 13.06 -7.06
C VAL A 554 -16.21 13.74 -8.41
N ASN A 555 -16.75 14.95 -8.64
CA ASN A 555 -16.43 15.76 -9.82
C ASN A 555 -15.01 16.36 -9.75
N TRP A 556 -14.45 16.55 -8.56
CA TRP A 556 -13.06 16.95 -8.39
C TRP A 556 -12.10 15.77 -8.60
N ALA A 557 -12.43 14.59 -8.08
CA ALA A 557 -11.68 13.36 -8.24
C ALA A 557 -11.71 12.85 -9.69
N VAL A 558 -12.86 12.97 -10.37
CA VAL A 558 -13.05 12.64 -11.78
C VAL A 558 -13.95 13.70 -12.45
N PRO A 559 -13.36 14.72 -13.09
CA PRO A 559 -14.10 15.80 -13.74
C PRO A 559 -15.09 15.33 -14.81
N PRO A 560 -16.31 15.88 -14.88
CA PRO A 560 -17.21 15.68 -16.02
C PRO A 560 -16.50 15.96 -17.34
N GLY A 561 -16.68 15.09 -18.33
CA GLY A 561 -15.92 15.09 -19.58
C GLY A 561 -14.68 14.18 -19.58
N THR A 562 -14.30 13.59 -18.43
CA THR A 562 -13.27 12.54 -18.38
C THR A 562 -13.73 11.32 -19.16
N VAL A 563 -12.85 10.82 -20.04
CA VAL A 563 -13.07 9.61 -20.84
C VAL A 563 -12.14 8.50 -20.35
N MET A 564 -12.67 7.30 -20.15
CA MET A 564 -11.88 6.13 -19.78
C MET A 564 -12.34 4.86 -20.52
N ALA A 565 -11.45 3.88 -20.62
CA ALA A 565 -11.79 2.54 -21.12
C ALA A 565 -12.47 1.72 -20.01
N TYR A 566 -13.51 0.99 -20.36
CA TYR A 566 -14.38 0.26 -19.45
C TYR A 566 -14.63 -1.16 -19.99
N ALA A 567 -14.44 -2.15 -19.13
CA ALA A 567 -14.43 -3.57 -19.49
C ALA A 567 -15.81 -4.25 -19.33
N SER A 568 -16.89 -3.53 -19.64
CA SER A 568 -18.26 -4.04 -19.62
C SER A 568 -19.07 -3.40 -20.76
N GLU A 569 -20.16 -4.06 -21.13
CA GLU A 569 -21.07 -3.67 -22.22
C GLU A 569 -22.22 -2.77 -21.74
N THR A 570 -22.35 -2.54 -20.43
CA THR A 570 -23.43 -1.74 -19.82
C THR A 570 -22.88 -0.45 -19.23
N GLU A 571 -23.52 0.69 -19.51
CA GLU A 571 -23.16 1.99 -18.92
C GLU A 571 -23.25 1.95 -17.38
N PRO A 572 -22.17 2.24 -16.64
CA PRO A 572 -22.24 2.33 -15.18
C PRO A 572 -22.90 3.65 -14.75
N GLU A 573 -23.47 3.67 -13.55
CA GLU A 573 -24.13 4.86 -13.02
C GLU A 573 -23.19 6.08 -13.00
N GLY A 574 -23.68 7.22 -13.50
CA GLY A 574 -22.89 8.46 -13.61
C GLY A 574 -21.93 8.52 -14.80
N TRP A 575 -21.97 7.57 -15.72
CA TRP A 575 -21.20 7.54 -16.97
C TRP A 575 -22.08 7.24 -18.17
N LEU A 576 -21.63 7.61 -19.36
CA LEU A 576 -22.31 7.34 -20.64
C LEU A 576 -21.33 6.73 -21.64
N GLU A 577 -21.79 5.89 -22.56
CA GLU A 577 -20.95 5.42 -23.67
C GLU A 577 -20.60 6.59 -24.61
N CYS A 578 -19.36 6.63 -25.09
CA CYS A 578 -18.92 7.53 -26.16
C CYS A 578 -19.42 7.03 -27.54
N ASP A 579 -20.73 7.14 -27.77
CA ASP A 579 -21.41 6.61 -28.95
C ASP A 579 -21.95 7.68 -29.92
N GLY A 580 -21.62 8.95 -29.69
CA GLY A 580 -22.06 10.07 -30.52
C GLY A 580 -23.49 10.57 -30.30
N ARG A 581 -24.26 10.02 -29.35
CA ARG A 581 -25.66 10.44 -29.15
C ARG A 581 -25.79 11.91 -28.72
N SER A 582 -26.90 12.53 -29.11
CA SER A 582 -27.24 13.91 -28.74
C SER A 582 -27.87 13.96 -27.35
N LEU A 583 -27.44 14.91 -26.52
CA LEU A 583 -27.94 15.14 -25.15
C LEU A 583 -28.43 16.59 -24.96
N ASP A 584 -29.30 16.78 -23.96
CA ASP A 584 -29.72 18.09 -23.49
C ASP A 584 -28.75 18.60 -22.41
N GLY A 585 -28.17 19.78 -22.63
CA GLY A 585 -27.29 20.51 -21.71
C GLY A 585 -27.94 21.74 -21.09
N SER A 586 -29.28 21.83 -21.09
CA SER A 586 -30.04 22.90 -20.43
C SER A 586 -29.75 23.00 -18.93
N GLY A 587 -30.04 24.15 -18.31
CA GLY A 587 -29.72 24.40 -16.90
C GLY A 587 -30.40 23.46 -15.90
N ALA A 588 -31.48 22.78 -16.29
CA ALA A 588 -32.18 21.78 -15.47
C ALA A 588 -31.75 20.33 -15.79
N SER A 589 -30.89 20.12 -16.79
CA SER A 589 -30.46 18.79 -17.21
C SER A 589 -29.37 18.22 -16.29
N GLN A 590 -29.46 16.92 -16.03
CA GLN A 590 -28.39 16.17 -15.34
C GLN A 590 -27.06 16.18 -16.09
N TYR A 591 -27.06 16.48 -17.39
CA TYR A 591 -25.85 16.55 -18.23
C TYR A 591 -25.25 17.96 -18.33
N ARG A 592 -25.71 18.91 -17.50
CA ARG A 592 -25.27 20.30 -17.57
C ARG A 592 -23.77 20.45 -17.36
N ASN A 593 -23.19 19.75 -16.39
CA ASN A 593 -21.76 19.85 -16.10
C ASN A 593 -20.91 19.26 -17.24
N LEU A 594 -21.37 18.16 -17.83
CA LEU A 594 -20.76 17.63 -19.05
C LEU A 594 -20.82 18.64 -20.20
N PHE A 595 -21.97 19.29 -20.43
CA PHE A 595 -22.10 20.33 -21.46
C PHE A 595 -21.16 21.51 -21.23
N LEU A 596 -20.99 21.95 -19.97
CA LEU A 596 -20.04 23.00 -19.63
C LEU A 596 -18.58 22.58 -19.87
N SER A 597 -18.27 21.29 -19.72
CA SER A 597 -16.93 20.75 -19.91
C SER A 597 -16.55 20.56 -21.39
N ILE A 598 -17.39 19.86 -22.17
CA ILE A 598 -17.06 19.50 -23.55
C ILE A 598 -17.71 20.40 -24.61
N GLY A 599 -18.69 21.22 -24.22
CA GLY A 599 -19.41 22.11 -25.11
C GLY A 599 -19.95 21.37 -26.33
N LYS A 600 -19.75 21.97 -27.51
CA LYS A 600 -20.15 21.40 -28.81
C LYS A 600 -18.97 20.83 -29.60
N ASN A 601 -17.87 20.48 -28.92
CA ASN A 601 -16.65 19.99 -29.56
C ASN A 601 -16.89 18.75 -30.45
N PHE A 602 -17.90 17.95 -30.09
CA PHE A 602 -18.27 16.70 -30.77
C PHE A 602 -19.61 16.80 -31.51
N GLY A 603 -20.17 17.99 -31.68
CA GLY A 603 -21.42 18.20 -32.42
C GLY A 603 -22.44 19.05 -31.66
N SER A 604 -23.37 19.64 -32.41
CA SER A 604 -24.36 20.58 -31.88
C SER A 604 -25.63 19.92 -31.37
N GLY A 605 -25.68 18.59 -31.23
CA GLY A 605 -26.90 17.90 -30.83
C GLY A 605 -28.00 18.01 -31.88
N ASN A 606 -29.22 18.22 -31.40
CA ASN A 606 -30.41 18.49 -32.23
C ASN A 606 -30.47 19.92 -32.81
N GLY A 607 -29.38 20.70 -32.72
CA GLY A 607 -29.31 22.07 -33.23
C GLY A 607 -29.81 23.16 -32.26
N SER A 608 -30.30 22.79 -31.07
CA SER A 608 -30.65 23.73 -30.00
C SER A 608 -29.41 24.46 -29.46
N ALA A 609 -29.63 25.64 -28.87
CA ALA A 609 -28.58 26.39 -28.18
C ALA A 609 -27.92 25.55 -27.06
N ASN A 610 -28.72 24.72 -26.38
CA ASN A 610 -28.30 23.93 -25.22
C ASN A 610 -28.09 22.44 -25.51
N SER A 611 -28.14 21.99 -26.76
CA SER A 611 -27.85 20.59 -27.11
C SER A 611 -26.39 20.38 -27.52
N PHE A 612 -25.87 19.19 -27.27
CA PHE A 612 -24.53 18.77 -27.67
C PHE A 612 -24.48 17.27 -27.94
N ASN A 613 -23.44 16.81 -28.64
CA ASN A 613 -23.19 15.39 -28.86
C ASN A 613 -22.07 14.88 -27.96
N LEU A 614 -22.16 13.61 -27.58
CA LEU A 614 -21.02 12.87 -27.05
C LEU A 614 -19.97 12.63 -28.14
N PRO A 615 -18.70 12.35 -27.78
CA PRO A 615 -17.75 11.77 -28.72
C PRO A 615 -18.27 10.43 -29.25
N ASP A 616 -18.02 10.10 -30.53
CA ASP A 616 -18.17 8.73 -31.03
C ASP A 616 -16.77 8.09 -31.13
N LEU A 617 -16.39 7.29 -30.14
CA LEU A 617 -15.06 6.66 -30.04
C LEU A 617 -15.07 5.18 -30.43
N ARG A 618 -16.21 4.64 -30.83
CA ARG A 618 -16.33 3.23 -31.22
C ARG A 618 -15.44 2.93 -32.41
N GLY A 619 -14.57 1.92 -32.29
CA GLY A 619 -13.64 1.51 -33.34
C GLY A 619 -12.51 2.50 -33.64
N ARG A 620 -12.25 3.48 -32.77
CA ARG A 620 -11.22 4.52 -32.99
C ARG A 620 -10.14 4.45 -31.92
N PHE A 621 -8.89 4.75 -32.32
CA PHE A 621 -7.80 4.99 -31.38
C PHE A 621 -7.83 6.44 -30.89
N VAL A 622 -7.59 6.63 -29.60
CA VAL A 622 -7.42 7.96 -29.00
C VAL A 622 -5.93 8.33 -29.03
N ARG A 623 -5.64 9.59 -29.36
CA ARG A 623 -4.30 10.17 -29.32
C ARG A 623 -4.27 11.37 -28.37
N GLY A 624 -3.11 11.67 -27.80
CA GLY A 624 -2.91 12.88 -27.02
C GLY A 624 -3.07 14.15 -27.87
N TRP A 625 -3.69 15.19 -27.30
CA TRP A 625 -3.80 16.49 -27.95
C TRP A 625 -2.46 17.21 -27.93
N SER A 626 -1.89 17.49 -29.10
CA SER A 626 -0.56 18.12 -29.23
C SER A 626 -0.51 19.53 -28.64
N ARG A 627 -1.64 20.26 -28.59
CA ARG A 627 -1.74 21.64 -28.10
C ARG A 627 -0.65 22.58 -28.66
N GLY A 628 -0.35 22.44 -29.94
CA GLY A 628 0.63 23.26 -30.66
C GLY A 628 2.10 22.81 -30.55
N THR A 629 2.39 21.66 -29.93
CA THR A 629 3.75 21.07 -29.96
C THR A 629 4.09 20.49 -31.33
N SER A 630 5.39 20.33 -31.63
CA SER A 630 5.90 19.74 -32.88
C SER A 630 5.67 18.22 -33.00
N ASN A 631 5.07 17.56 -32.01
CA ASN A 631 4.78 16.13 -32.01
C ASN A 631 3.61 15.74 -32.93
N ASP A 632 2.84 16.73 -33.43
CA ASP A 632 1.81 16.52 -34.47
C ASP A 632 1.99 17.48 -35.65
N PRO A 633 3.00 17.25 -36.53
CA PRO A 633 3.29 18.14 -37.65
C PRO A 633 2.12 18.28 -38.63
N ASP A 634 1.31 17.22 -38.77
CA ASP A 634 0.16 17.17 -39.68
C ASP A 634 -1.14 17.61 -39.01
N ALA A 635 -1.08 18.28 -37.84
CA ALA A 635 -2.29 18.68 -37.12
C ALA A 635 -3.22 19.58 -37.96
N SER A 636 -2.73 20.30 -38.98
CA SER A 636 -3.55 21.14 -39.86
C SER A 636 -4.43 20.36 -40.84
N SER A 637 -4.10 19.09 -41.13
CA SER A 637 -4.84 18.23 -42.07
C SER A 637 -5.97 17.42 -41.41
N ARG A 638 -6.21 17.63 -40.10
CA ARG A 638 -7.21 16.90 -39.32
C ARG A 638 -8.63 17.39 -39.64
N PHE A 639 -9.56 16.46 -39.81
CA PHE A 639 -10.99 16.70 -40.04
C PHE A 639 -11.73 16.83 -38.71
N SER A 640 -13.05 17.10 -38.72
CA SER A 640 -13.86 17.00 -37.51
C SER A 640 -14.38 15.58 -37.32
N LEU A 641 -14.41 15.11 -36.07
CA LEU A 641 -14.99 13.81 -35.74
C LEU A 641 -16.52 13.82 -35.95
N SER A 642 -17.19 14.80 -35.38
CA SER A 642 -18.67 14.92 -35.40
C SER A 642 -19.18 16.35 -35.13
N GLY A 643 -18.27 17.33 -35.03
CA GLY A 643 -18.55 18.74 -34.75
C GLY A 643 -17.98 19.69 -35.79
N SER A 644 -17.51 20.87 -35.35
CA SER A 644 -16.83 21.85 -36.21
C SER A 644 -15.33 21.97 -35.95
N ASN A 645 -14.82 21.30 -34.90
CA ASN A 645 -13.41 21.34 -34.57
C ASN A 645 -12.60 20.53 -35.57
N VAL A 646 -11.78 21.23 -36.35
CA VAL A 646 -10.78 20.69 -37.28
C VAL A 646 -9.38 21.08 -36.79
N GLY A 647 -8.35 20.54 -37.42
CA GLY A 647 -6.98 20.96 -37.14
C GLY A 647 -6.47 20.47 -35.76
N ASN A 648 -5.62 21.27 -35.10
CA ASN A 648 -5.09 20.98 -33.76
C ASN A 648 -6.09 21.32 -32.63
N ARG A 649 -7.29 20.76 -32.67
CA ARG A 649 -8.36 20.99 -31.68
C ARG A 649 -8.90 19.66 -31.13
N VAL A 650 -9.32 19.66 -29.87
CA VAL A 650 -10.05 18.53 -29.28
C VAL A 650 -11.36 18.32 -30.04
N GLY A 651 -11.64 17.08 -30.45
CA GLY A 651 -12.76 16.74 -31.34
C GLY A 651 -12.40 16.67 -32.83
N SER A 652 -11.13 16.89 -33.18
CA SER A 652 -10.61 16.60 -34.52
C SER A 652 -10.31 15.10 -34.72
N TYR A 653 -10.27 14.68 -35.97
CA TYR A 653 -10.15 13.29 -36.41
C TYR A 653 -9.14 13.16 -37.56
N GLN A 654 -8.46 12.01 -37.62
CA GLN A 654 -7.55 11.63 -38.68
C GLN A 654 -7.93 10.24 -39.21
N ASN A 655 -7.95 10.08 -40.53
CA ASN A 655 -8.03 8.75 -41.14
C ASN A 655 -6.74 7.95 -40.89
N ASP A 656 -6.75 6.66 -41.20
CA ASP A 656 -5.52 5.88 -41.23
C ASP A 656 -4.52 6.49 -42.23
N GLN A 657 -3.24 6.48 -41.84
CA GLN A 657 -2.16 6.99 -42.67
C GLN A 657 -0.91 6.13 -42.43
N TYR A 658 -0.29 5.70 -43.52
CA TYR A 658 1.03 5.05 -43.49
C TYR A 658 2.09 6.08 -43.87
N ALA A 659 3.25 6.02 -43.20
CA ALA A 659 4.39 6.79 -43.63
C ALA A 659 4.82 6.33 -45.03
N SER A 660 4.99 7.28 -45.95
CA SER A 660 5.57 7.00 -47.27
C SER A 660 6.96 6.39 -47.07
N HIS A 661 7.19 5.21 -47.63
CA HIS A 661 8.49 4.56 -47.62
C HIS A 661 8.74 3.87 -48.96
N GLY A 662 10.02 3.63 -49.26
CA GLY A 662 10.45 2.91 -50.45
C GLY A 662 11.31 1.71 -50.06
N HIS A 663 11.33 0.71 -50.95
CA HIS A 663 12.23 -0.43 -50.84
C HIS A 663 13.29 -0.33 -51.93
N ALA A 664 14.56 -0.36 -51.53
CA ALA A 664 15.67 -0.46 -52.47
C ALA A 664 15.83 -1.94 -52.86
N PHE A 665 15.52 -2.27 -54.11
CA PHE A 665 15.78 -3.61 -54.65
C PHE A 665 17.13 -3.61 -55.37
N GLY A 666 18.09 -4.38 -54.87
CA GLY A 666 19.34 -4.66 -55.57
C GLY A 666 19.14 -5.79 -56.57
N MET A 667 19.14 -5.47 -57.87
CA MET A 667 19.13 -6.50 -58.91
C MET A 667 20.57 -6.84 -59.29
N SER A 668 21.06 -8.04 -58.94
CA SER A 668 22.30 -8.59 -59.50
C SER A 668 21.95 -9.48 -60.69
N GLY A 669 22.22 -8.98 -61.90
CA GLY A 669 22.16 -9.77 -63.12
C GLY A 669 23.56 -10.12 -63.59
N THR A 670 23.89 -11.40 -63.72
CA THR A 670 25.08 -11.84 -64.48
C THR A 670 24.71 -11.83 -65.95
N ALA A 671 25.17 -10.84 -66.71
CA ALA A 671 24.95 -10.79 -68.15
C ALA A 671 25.81 -11.87 -68.84
N ASN A 672 25.18 -13.01 -69.16
CA ASN A 672 25.74 -13.96 -70.11
C ASN A 672 25.12 -13.68 -71.48
N TRP A 673 25.96 -13.23 -72.41
CA TRP A 673 25.71 -12.99 -73.84
C TRP A 673 24.41 -13.57 -74.41
N ILE A 674 23.44 -12.70 -74.71
CA ILE A 674 22.40 -13.02 -75.69
C ILE A 674 22.31 -11.87 -76.69
N SER A 675 22.95 -12.10 -77.85
CA SER A 675 22.65 -11.42 -79.09
C SER A 675 21.21 -11.76 -79.49
N GLN A 676 20.26 -10.86 -79.24
CA GLN A 676 18.95 -10.91 -79.90
C GLN A 676 18.89 -9.88 -81.01
N SER A 677 19.47 -10.27 -82.16
CA SER A 677 19.10 -9.73 -83.45
C SER A 677 17.62 -10.05 -83.70
N HIS A 678 16.79 -9.01 -83.86
CA HIS A 678 15.43 -9.14 -84.34
C HIS A 678 15.25 -8.28 -85.61
N THR A 679 14.46 -8.76 -86.54
CA THR A 679 14.10 -8.08 -87.80
C THR A 679 12.69 -7.54 -87.71
N HIS A 680 12.49 -6.27 -88.08
CA HIS A 680 11.15 -5.71 -88.27
C HIS A 680 10.67 -5.93 -89.70
N TRP A 681 9.37 -6.19 -89.86
CA TRP A 681 8.67 -6.15 -91.13
C TRP A 681 7.80 -4.88 -91.13
N MET A 682 8.13 -3.89 -91.96
CA MET A 682 7.40 -2.63 -92.01
C MET A 682 6.42 -2.64 -93.18
N GLY A 683 5.15 -2.91 -92.88
CA GLY A 683 4.04 -2.82 -93.84
C GLY A 683 3.19 -1.57 -93.62
N ALA A 684 3.75 -0.38 -93.88
CA ALA A 684 2.98 0.86 -94.10
C ALA A 684 3.90 1.98 -94.63
N PRO A 685 3.51 2.75 -95.66
CA PRO A 685 4.31 3.85 -96.16
C PRO A 685 4.20 5.07 -95.21
N PHE A 686 5.33 5.47 -94.62
CA PHE A 686 5.45 6.75 -93.94
C PHE A 686 5.81 7.85 -94.95
N ASN A 687 5.07 8.96 -94.92
CA ASN A 687 5.33 10.14 -95.71
C ASN A 687 6.27 11.06 -94.90
N MET A 688 7.57 11.10 -95.24
CA MET A 688 8.55 11.95 -94.56
C MET A 688 8.92 13.16 -95.41
N TRP A 689 8.61 14.36 -94.91
CA TRP A 689 9.09 15.62 -95.46
C TRP A 689 10.56 15.85 -95.10
N HIS A 690 11.43 16.04 -96.10
CA HIS A 690 12.80 16.52 -95.89
C HIS A 690 13.10 17.71 -96.80
N SER A 691 13.52 18.84 -96.23
CA SER A 691 14.21 19.90 -96.95
C SER A 691 15.72 19.64 -96.92
N ARG A 692 16.30 19.25 -98.05
CA ARG A 692 17.73 19.45 -98.32
C ARG A 692 17.92 19.74 -99.81
N GLN A 693 18.34 20.95 -100.15
CA GLN A 693 19.06 21.16 -101.41
C GLN A 693 20.56 21.09 -101.12
N ILE A 694 21.09 19.97 -101.59
CA ILE A 694 22.49 19.59 -101.66
C ILE A 694 23.17 20.52 -102.67
N VAL A 695 24.31 21.11 -102.30
CA VAL A 695 25.27 21.64 -103.28
C VAL A 695 25.79 20.46 -104.10
N GLN A 696 25.55 20.43 -105.41
CA GLN A 696 26.25 19.52 -106.31
C GLN A 696 27.05 20.31 -107.35
N PRO A 697 28.38 20.07 -107.42
CA PRO A 697 29.20 20.45 -108.55
C PRO A 697 28.87 19.58 -109.78
N THR A 698 28.49 20.27 -110.85
CA THR A 698 28.85 20.05 -112.26
C THR A 698 29.00 18.60 -112.75
N GLY A 699 28.08 18.13 -113.60
CA GLY A 699 28.41 16.98 -114.47
C GLY A 699 27.30 16.22 -115.16
N VAL A 700 26.00 16.52 -114.97
CA VAL A 700 24.94 15.80 -115.72
C VAL A 700 23.84 16.77 -116.17
N ASP A 701 23.72 16.93 -117.49
CA ASP A 701 22.69 17.71 -118.19
C ASP A 701 21.32 17.01 -118.10
N PHE A 702 20.30 17.77 -117.66
CA PHE A 702 18.91 17.37 -117.78
C PHE A 702 18.37 17.76 -119.16
N ILE A 703 17.83 16.80 -119.91
CA ILE A 703 16.99 17.09 -121.06
C ILE A 703 15.70 17.75 -120.53
N LYS A 704 15.60 19.06 -120.74
CA LYS A 704 14.37 19.84 -120.62
C LYS A 704 13.41 19.48 -121.74
N TYR A 705 12.16 19.14 -121.41
CA TYR A 705 10.92 19.56 -122.11
C TYR A 705 9.75 19.24 -121.16
N ALA A 706 8.61 19.93 -121.14
CA ALA A 706 8.22 21.30 -121.44
C ALA A 706 6.84 21.49 -120.79
N GLU A 707 6.66 22.64 -120.15
CA GLU A 707 5.43 23.35 -119.75
C GLU A 707 4.11 22.57 -119.57
N GLY A 708 3.66 22.46 -118.30
CA GLY A 708 2.28 22.05 -118.06
C GLY A 708 1.86 21.65 -116.64
N LYS A 709 2.44 22.24 -115.59
CA LYS A 709 1.95 22.27 -114.18
C LYS A 709 2.36 21.11 -113.25
N ASN A 710 3.06 21.55 -112.20
CA ASN A 710 3.36 20.96 -110.88
C ASN A 710 4.07 19.61 -110.82
N ILE A 711 5.40 19.71 -110.90
CA ILE A 711 6.38 18.70 -110.52
C ILE A 711 6.59 18.79 -109.00
N PHE A 712 6.39 17.68 -108.29
CA PHE A 712 7.30 17.24 -107.22
C PHE A 712 7.40 15.72 -107.34
N ASP A 713 8.52 15.32 -107.93
CA ASP A 713 8.90 13.96 -108.30
C ASP A 713 9.23 13.14 -107.04
N THR A 714 8.56 12.01 -106.82
CA THR A 714 8.91 11.08 -105.74
C THR A 714 9.93 10.07 -106.28
N PHE A 715 11.20 10.35 -106.00
CA PHE A 715 12.34 9.52 -106.37
C PHE A 715 12.37 8.24 -105.52
N TYR A 716 12.14 7.06 -106.11
CA TYR A 716 12.33 5.77 -105.45
C TYR A 716 13.82 5.37 -105.52
N LEU A 717 14.59 5.71 -104.47
CA LEU A 717 15.94 5.17 -104.28
C LEU A 717 15.88 3.90 -103.45
N TRP A 718 16.30 2.80 -104.06
CA TRP A 718 16.60 1.55 -103.36
C TRP A 718 17.91 1.73 -102.60
N PHE A 719 17.84 1.75 -101.27
CA PHE A 719 19.02 1.62 -100.41
C PHE A 719 19.00 0.22 -99.78
N ASP A 720 19.93 -0.65 -100.19
CA ASP A 720 20.08 -2.02 -99.69
C ASP A 720 20.73 -2.11 -98.29
N ARG A 721 21.03 -0.96 -97.66
CA ARG A 721 21.51 -0.90 -96.29
C ARG A 721 21.57 0.54 -95.79
N ILE A 722 20.78 0.85 -94.77
CA ILE A 722 21.00 2.02 -93.93
C ILE A 722 21.22 1.50 -92.51
N SER A 723 22.49 1.44 -92.12
CA SER A 723 22.90 1.25 -90.74
C SER A 723 22.69 2.57 -90.01
N HIS A 724 21.73 2.62 -89.10
CA HIS A 724 21.55 3.75 -88.21
C HIS A 724 21.66 3.24 -86.75
N THR A 725 22.27 4.03 -85.88
CA THR A 725 22.19 3.83 -84.42
C THR A 725 21.09 4.74 -83.90
N ASP A 726 19.86 4.24 -83.84
CA ASP A 726 18.79 4.93 -83.11
C ASP A 726 18.90 4.56 -81.64
N ILE A 727 19.17 5.55 -80.80
CA ILE A 727 18.88 5.46 -79.37
C ILE A 727 17.38 5.79 -79.25
N ILE A 728 16.54 4.77 -79.42
CA ILE A 728 15.14 4.85 -79.00
C ILE A 728 15.14 4.56 -77.49
N PRO A 729 14.66 5.48 -76.62
CA PRO A 729 14.33 5.12 -75.26
C PRO A 729 13.09 4.22 -75.33
N THR A 730 13.29 2.94 -75.63
CA THR A 730 12.25 1.93 -75.46
C THR A 730 12.11 1.72 -73.96
N SER A 731 11.13 2.40 -73.35
CA SER A 731 10.68 2.02 -72.02
C SER A 731 10.17 0.59 -72.13
N HIS A 732 10.95 -0.35 -71.63
CA HIS A 732 10.49 -1.71 -71.41
C HIS A 732 10.31 -1.83 -69.90
N SER A 733 9.12 -2.27 -69.50
CA SER A 733 8.82 -2.52 -68.11
C SER A 733 9.34 -3.91 -67.74
N HIS A 734 10.20 -4.00 -66.75
CA HIS A 734 10.36 -5.26 -66.02
C HIS A 734 9.17 -5.42 -65.08
N THR A 735 8.30 -6.39 -65.34
CA THR A 735 7.38 -6.86 -64.30
C THR A 735 8.20 -7.71 -63.34
N VAL A 736 8.72 -7.11 -62.28
CA VAL A 736 9.32 -7.87 -61.17
C VAL A 736 8.18 -8.47 -60.36
N THR A 737 7.82 -9.72 -60.66
CA THR A 737 6.93 -10.49 -59.78
C THR A 737 7.78 -11.09 -58.68
N ALA A 738 7.74 -10.51 -57.48
CA ALA A 738 8.27 -11.14 -56.28
C ALA A 738 7.39 -12.37 -55.93
N THR A 739 7.65 -13.52 -56.56
CA THR A 739 7.11 -14.79 -56.08
C THR A 739 7.87 -15.17 -54.81
N ASN A 740 7.21 -15.03 -53.66
CA ASN A 740 7.68 -15.46 -52.35
C ASN A 740 8.30 -16.87 -52.42
N GLN A 741 9.62 -16.97 -52.37
CA GLN A 741 10.25 -18.19 -51.86
C GLN A 741 10.04 -18.18 -50.35
N ALA A 742 9.26 -19.16 -49.89
CA ALA A 742 8.91 -19.49 -48.52
C ALA A 742 9.87 -18.96 -47.44
N THR A 743 9.51 -17.82 -46.85
CA THR A 743 9.57 -17.66 -45.40
C THR A 743 8.18 -17.20 -44.98
N ASN A 744 7.68 -17.78 -43.89
CA ASN A 744 6.37 -17.51 -43.29
C ASN A 744 6.26 -16.03 -42.85
N LEU A 745 6.08 -15.12 -43.80
CA LEU A 745 5.64 -13.76 -43.53
C LEU A 745 4.21 -13.65 -44.04
N ALA A 746 3.30 -14.21 -43.26
CA ALA A 746 1.90 -13.81 -43.28
C ALA A 746 1.81 -12.36 -42.78
N GLY A 747 2.27 -11.41 -43.59
CA GLY A 747 1.74 -10.05 -43.53
C GLY A 747 0.33 -10.13 -44.05
N GLY A 748 -0.63 -10.38 -43.16
CA GLY A 748 -2.05 -10.41 -43.51
C GLY A 748 -2.48 -9.06 -44.09
N ASN A 749 -3.68 -9.02 -44.70
CA ASN A 749 -4.37 -7.80 -45.14
C ASN A 749 -4.69 -6.82 -43.98
N GLU A 750 -4.12 -7.02 -42.81
CA GLU A 750 -4.47 -6.36 -41.56
C GLU A 750 -3.25 -5.62 -41.01
N SER A 751 -3.27 -4.30 -41.20
CA SER A 751 -2.29 -3.33 -40.74
C SER A 751 -2.70 -2.64 -39.44
N ARG A 752 -3.85 -3.02 -38.86
CA ARG A 752 -4.32 -2.52 -37.56
C ARG A 752 -3.56 -3.24 -36.43
N PRO A 753 -3.22 -2.56 -35.32
CA PRO A 753 -2.67 -3.22 -34.13
C PRO A 753 -3.60 -4.35 -33.65
N LYS A 754 -3.05 -5.35 -32.94
CA LYS A 754 -3.86 -6.36 -32.26
C LYS A 754 -4.69 -5.66 -31.17
N ASN A 755 -6.00 -5.59 -31.35
CA ASN A 755 -6.90 -4.82 -30.50
C ASN A 755 -7.79 -5.73 -29.64
N ALA A 756 -8.11 -5.25 -28.43
CA ALA A 756 -9.17 -5.79 -27.58
C ALA A 756 -10.31 -4.77 -27.49
N ASN A 757 -11.56 -5.25 -27.46
CA ASN A 757 -12.73 -4.37 -27.34
C ASN A 757 -12.92 -3.94 -25.89
N LEU A 758 -12.90 -2.63 -25.66
CA LEU A 758 -13.33 -1.99 -24.42
C LEU A 758 -14.29 -0.85 -24.79
N MET A 759 -15.29 -0.61 -23.96
CA MET A 759 -16.20 0.52 -24.12
C MET A 759 -15.49 1.80 -23.65
N TYR A 760 -15.53 2.87 -24.43
CA TYR A 760 -15.13 4.19 -23.93
C TYR A 760 -16.34 4.85 -23.26
N ILE A 761 -16.20 5.21 -22.00
CA ILE A 761 -17.25 5.91 -21.23
C ILE A 761 -16.81 7.32 -20.85
N ILE A 762 -17.77 8.24 -20.73
CA ILE A 762 -17.57 9.63 -20.36
C ILE A 762 -18.37 10.00 -19.11
N LYS A 763 -17.71 10.67 -18.16
CA LYS A 763 -18.33 11.14 -16.91
C LYS A 763 -19.28 12.31 -17.17
N TYR A 764 -20.50 12.28 -16.63
CA TYR A 764 -21.44 13.41 -16.71
C TYR A 764 -21.78 14.08 -15.39
#